data_AF-A0A518UBH8-F1
#
_entry.id   AF-A0A518UBH8-F1
#
_cell.length_a   1.000
_cell.length_b   1.000
_cell.length_c   1.000
_cell.angle_alpha   90.00
_cell.angle_beta   90.00
_cell.angle_gamma   90.00
#
_symmetry.space_group_name_H-M   'P 1'
#
loop_
_entity.id
_entity.type
_entity.pdbx_description
1 polymer ?
#
loop_
_entity_poly.entity_id
_entity_poly.type
_entity_poly.pdbx_seq_one_letter_code
_entity_poly.pdbx_strand_id
1 'polypeptide(L)'
;MPANSIAIPAGRGHGPLLRHEQRSRRKRTTSNGKSRMNGFDRPRGSASRPSPPSLTNDLMRQFPSRLAAALDTPAAHRGEPGSILFSGWCVHPERRIVRLELAFGAVRGACTVNLPSPDVAAALPGWAGADACRFEIQLDVPAGVDVVHLIATLDDDDQCRWRGPHKFRFRPPGRIAVWSGKLKGAGRFLRFARSRAAAWRARHGRLPGLREIPLLVSKALALYRVQHAAAPTPGRLPKGYALPEPADVYDCWLAVNTWTAEDAERLRRRLDAATAATPLPLISVVMPVYRPPLEFLQKAIDSVRAQVYPHWELCIADDAGGDPAVERLLADAARDDPRIKVRVLDANLNISGATNAAAELAGGEFLAFLDNDDELSPDALGEVALHLAAHPDTDYLYSDDDKIDAAGNRFAPQFKAGWSPELLLSYMYCAHLVTVRRSLYQELGGMRIGFEGSQDYDFALRATEVARRVGHIPRMLYHWRVLPGSTATSGDAKPASFEAGRRAVEEALARRGSPAHEGIRVFRPSWAERGGLGIFWHDFPDHGPSVAILVPTRNRLDLLRRCLDSLKATTYRDYRVVIIDNESDDPKTLGYLARCGHEVLRIASPGGRFSFAHINNEAARRVDAEHLLFLNNDTEVVDPRWLSRMVGYARLAGVGAVGARLLYPDGRVQHGGIVHGYHHGMAGHAFKLLSRHDHGYLSQAMVARNCAAVTAACLLTPRALFLECGGFDEAAFAVAYNDVDYCYRLVDRGLRCVYAPGAELLHYEGLSRGFADNPAEEAAFRRKYAGRDDSWYSPHLSLEDEGYRLRARRLAPADDDAAPVRTLMTAFNLNLEGAPYSQYELTVALKRRGVIDPVVYCPEDGPLRRRYEDAGIEVRVFPHPLAGVFDLPAYHKAIDDFAAFLRRCGARLVYANTLQTFYTIAAARAAGLPSIWNPRESEPWETYFNHFGDAIAAEALRCFEYPYRVVFVAEATRRGCEALDTRHNFTVIHNGLDMERFLREAEPWPRAVARKQLAVADDDIVILLLGTVCERKGQLDLLQALARLPAQHHGRVRCLVVGDRPGPYSEALAQQVARLPAALRPRVALVPETHDTALYYRAADVFVCTSRIESYPRVILEAMAHGLPIVTTPVFGIPEQVREEVNALFYSPGNAAELCARLCRLLDDADLRRRLAAASPEVLALRTDFEEMANAYAEVFREASLTRPPRSSQPFTRR
;
A
#
# COMPACT_ATOMS: atom_id res chain seq x y z
N MET A 1 -69.70 -22.54 27.48
CA MET A 1 -70.37 -23.77 26.98
C MET A 1 -69.46 -24.43 25.93
N PRO A 2 -69.55 -25.76 25.72
CA PRO A 2 -68.34 -26.61 25.62
C PRO A 2 -68.19 -27.31 24.23
N ALA A 3 -67.17 -28.15 23.96
CA ALA A 3 -66.92 -29.51 24.46
C ALA A 3 -65.40 -29.83 24.45
N ASN A 4 -64.79 -30.33 25.53
CA ASN A 4 -64.66 -31.74 25.97
C ASN A 4 -63.98 -32.65 24.91
N SER A 5 -63.00 -33.54 25.15
CA SER A 5 -62.19 -34.02 26.29
C SER A 5 -61.57 -35.38 25.88
N ILE A 6 -60.39 -35.77 26.41
CA ILE A 6 -59.98 -37.12 26.94
C ILE A 6 -58.43 -37.21 27.00
N ALA A 7 -57.87 -38.06 27.89
CA ALA A 7 -56.43 -38.13 28.25
C ALA A 7 -55.86 -39.58 28.11
N ILE A 8 -54.59 -39.81 27.70
CA ILE A 8 -53.36 -40.07 28.53
C ILE A 8 -53.42 -41.41 29.32
N PRO A 9 -52.47 -42.38 29.17
CA PRO A 9 -51.12 -42.28 29.77
C PRO A 9 -49.91 -42.98 29.07
N ALA A 10 -48.73 -42.89 29.71
CA ALA A 10 -47.36 -43.10 29.21
C ALA A 10 -46.74 -44.53 29.37
N GLY A 11 -45.51 -44.73 28.85
CA GLY A 11 -44.70 -45.97 28.99
C GLY A 11 -43.19 -45.83 28.69
N ARG A 12 -42.39 -46.89 28.91
CA ARG A 12 -40.90 -46.98 28.79
C ARG A 12 -40.50 -48.38 28.26
N GLY A 13 -39.28 -48.69 27.77
CA GLY A 13 -38.02 -47.96 27.59
C GLY A 13 -36.85 -48.91 27.19
N HIS A 14 -35.59 -48.52 27.41
CA HIS A 14 -34.31 -49.27 27.24
C HIS A 14 -33.75 -49.50 25.80
N GLY A 15 -32.41 -49.72 25.72
CA GLY A 15 -31.63 -50.24 24.56
C GLY A 15 -31.26 -51.73 24.74
N PRO A 16 -30.17 -52.32 24.16
CA PRO A 16 -28.89 -51.68 23.76
C PRO A 16 -28.09 -52.27 22.53
N LEU A 17 -26.95 -51.63 22.20
CA LEU A 17 -25.61 -52.13 21.76
C LEU A 17 -25.35 -53.37 20.81
N LEU A 18 -24.52 -53.11 19.77
CA LEU A 18 -23.31 -53.88 19.27
C LEU A 18 -23.33 -55.00 18.17
N ARG A 19 -22.46 -54.79 17.16
CA ARG A 19 -21.44 -55.69 16.51
C ARG A 19 -21.74 -56.67 15.32
N HIS A 20 -21.00 -56.40 14.22
CA HIS A 20 -20.12 -57.32 13.41
C HIS A 20 -20.60 -58.32 12.30
N GLU A 21 -19.77 -58.33 11.21
CA GLU A 21 -19.23 -59.48 10.43
C GLU A 21 -19.94 -60.13 9.19
N GLN A 22 -19.30 -59.90 8.02
CA GLN A 22 -18.81 -60.89 7.03
C GLN A 22 -19.65 -61.63 5.94
N ARG A 23 -18.99 -61.72 4.75
CA ARG A 23 -18.89 -62.85 3.77
C ARG A 23 -19.89 -63.08 2.60
N SER A 24 -19.53 -62.46 1.46
CA SER A 24 -19.04 -63.11 0.22
C SER A 24 -19.89 -64.11 -0.62
N ARG A 25 -19.76 -64.01 -1.97
CA ARG A 25 -19.40 -65.14 -2.88
C ARG A 25 -18.83 -64.64 -4.23
N ARG A 26 -18.41 -65.57 -5.12
CA ARG A 26 -17.47 -65.35 -6.27
C ARG A 26 -17.92 -66.09 -7.57
N LYS A 27 -17.25 -65.77 -8.69
CA LYS A 27 -17.22 -66.40 -10.05
C LYS A 27 -18.32 -65.85 -10.99
N ARG A 28 -18.11 -65.65 -12.31
CA ARG A 28 -17.07 -66.05 -13.30
C ARG A 28 -17.10 -64.98 -14.48
N THR A 29 -16.29 -64.87 -15.56
CA THR A 29 -15.29 -65.72 -16.26
C THR A 29 -14.20 -64.88 -17.01
N THR A 30 -13.69 -65.37 -18.15
CA THR A 30 -12.63 -64.96 -19.12
C THR A 30 -13.22 -64.41 -20.45
N SER A 31 -12.53 -63.89 -21.50
CA SER A 31 -11.17 -63.32 -21.77
C SER A 31 -10.96 -62.92 -23.27
N ASN A 32 -10.08 -61.95 -23.58
CA ASN A 32 -9.18 -61.78 -24.78
C ASN A 32 -9.59 -62.18 -26.25
N GLY A 33 -9.59 -61.20 -27.18
CA GLY A 33 -8.41 -60.94 -28.06
C GLY A 33 -8.45 -61.14 -29.62
N LYS A 34 -7.62 -60.32 -30.33
CA LYS A 34 -7.01 -60.51 -31.70
C LYS A 34 -7.92 -60.38 -32.96
N SER A 35 -7.46 -60.11 -34.22
CA SER A 35 -6.21 -59.53 -34.81
C SER A 35 -6.27 -59.41 -36.38
N ARG A 36 -5.25 -58.77 -37.03
CA ARG A 36 -4.90 -58.67 -38.50
C ARG A 36 -5.53 -57.48 -39.27
N MET A 37 -4.89 -56.74 -40.21
CA MET A 37 -3.88 -56.97 -41.30
C MET A 37 -4.49 -57.61 -42.59
N ASN A 38 -4.22 -57.20 -43.84
CA ASN A 38 -3.22 -56.29 -44.48
C ASN A 38 -3.76 -55.72 -45.84
N GLY A 39 -3.07 -54.74 -46.48
CA GLY A 39 -3.29 -54.37 -47.90
C GLY A 39 -2.47 -53.17 -48.45
N PHE A 40 -1.93 -53.30 -49.68
CA PHE A 40 -1.35 -52.22 -50.54
C PHE A 40 -2.44 -51.78 -51.58
N ASP A 41 -2.33 -50.80 -52.50
CA ASP A 41 -1.18 -50.11 -53.15
C ASP A 41 -1.55 -48.69 -53.70
N ARG A 42 -0.71 -48.07 -54.55
CA ARG A 42 -0.83 -46.76 -55.26
C ARG A 42 -1.27 -46.94 -56.75
N PRO A 43 -1.47 -45.92 -57.65
CA PRO A 43 -1.08 -44.48 -57.57
C PRO A 43 -1.99 -43.37 -58.21
N ARG A 44 -1.61 -42.10 -57.95
CA ARG A 44 -1.77 -40.84 -58.76
C ARG A 44 -3.15 -40.40 -59.32
N GLY A 45 -3.61 -39.22 -58.85
CA GLY A 45 -4.62 -38.34 -59.48
C GLY A 45 -4.71 -37.00 -58.72
N SER A 46 -5.11 -35.89 -59.35
CA SER A 46 -5.01 -34.53 -58.77
C SER A 46 -6.37 -33.88 -58.45
N ALA A 47 -6.57 -33.43 -57.21
CA ALA A 47 -7.61 -32.48 -56.83
C ALA A 47 -7.28 -31.71 -55.52
N SER A 48 -7.94 -30.57 -55.35
CA SER A 48 -8.13 -29.73 -54.14
C SER A 48 -7.63 -30.23 -52.76
N ARG A 49 -6.97 -29.33 -52.02
CA ARG A 49 -6.82 -29.44 -50.54
C ARG A 49 -8.20 -29.41 -49.86
N PRO A 50 -8.54 -30.34 -48.97
CA PRO A 50 -9.67 -30.19 -48.06
C PRO A 50 -9.33 -29.27 -46.86
N SER A 51 -10.35 -28.63 -46.29
CA SER A 51 -10.23 -27.85 -45.06
C SER A 51 -9.96 -28.73 -43.82
N PRO A 52 -9.34 -28.22 -42.75
CA PRO A 52 -9.22 -28.94 -41.49
C PRO A 52 -10.61 -29.15 -40.84
N PRO A 53 -10.83 -30.27 -40.11
CA PRO A 53 -12.11 -30.56 -39.48
C PRO A 53 -12.38 -29.67 -38.26
N SER A 54 -13.66 -29.41 -37.98
CA SER A 54 -14.11 -28.58 -36.85
C SER A 54 -14.00 -29.31 -35.51
N LEU A 55 -13.24 -28.72 -34.58
CA LEU A 55 -12.94 -29.28 -33.25
C LEU A 55 -14.13 -29.36 -32.28
N THR A 56 -15.23 -28.66 -32.55
CA THR A 56 -16.27 -28.34 -31.56
C THR A 56 -17.33 -29.41 -31.32
N ASN A 57 -17.63 -30.29 -32.29
CA ASN A 57 -18.80 -31.18 -32.19
C ASN A 57 -18.56 -32.54 -31.49
N ASP A 58 -17.36 -33.11 -31.56
CA ASP A 58 -17.07 -34.42 -30.93
C ASP A 58 -16.70 -34.31 -29.45
N LEU A 59 -16.08 -33.21 -29.01
CA LEU A 59 -15.68 -33.01 -27.61
C LEU A 59 -16.88 -32.91 -26.66
N MET A 60 -17.94 -32.20 -27.09
CA MET A 60 -19.14 -31.94 -26.27
C MET A 60 -19.96 -33.19 -25.91
N ARG A 61 -19.80 -34.31 -26.63
CA ARG A 61 -20.66 -35.50 -26.46
C ARG A 61 -20.12 -36.59 -25.55
N GLN A 62 -18.90 -36.45 -24.99
CA GLN A 62 -18.26 -37.54 -24.24
C GLN A 62 -17.94 -37.25 -22.75
N PHE A 63 -17.78 -36.00 -22.32
CA PHE A 63 -17.21 -35.70 -20.99
C PHE A 63 -17.86 -34.49 -20.26
N PRO A 64 -19.07 -34.61 -19.69
CA PRO A 64 -19.76 -33.54 -18.97
C PRO A 64 -19.21 -33.26 -17.54
N SER A 65 -17.96 -33.63 -17.24
CA SER A 65 -17.35 -33.48 -15.89
C SER A 65 -15.82 -33.51 -15.91
N ARG A 66 -15.19 -32.92 -16.93
CA ARG A 66 -13.73 -32.82 -17.02
C ARG A 66 -13.26 -31.49 -17.62
N LEU A 67 -12.16 -30.99 -17.07
CA LEU A 67 -11.39 -29.87 -17.60
C LEU A 67 -10.95 -30.13 -19.04
N ALA A 68 -11.12 -29.13 -19.91
CA ALA A 68 -10.38 -29.07 -21.17
C ALA A 68 -9.02 -28.42 -20.89
N ALA A 69 -7.94 -29.08 -21.30
CA ALA A 69 -6.58 -28.58 -21.08
C ALA A 69 -5.59 -29.12 -22.11
N ALA A 70 -4.52 -28.37 -22.33
CA ALA A 70 -3.36 -28.77 -23.11
C ALA A 70 -2.06 -28.25 -22.46
N LEU A 71 -0.93 -28.83 -22.88
CA LEU A 71 0.42 -28.36 -22.51
C LEU A 71 1.12 -27.92 -23.79
N ASP A 72 1.70 -26.72 -23.77
CA ASP A 72 2.56 -26.21 -24.86
C ASP A 72 3.97 -26.85 -24.80
N THR A 73 4.32 -27.45 -23.66
CA THR A 73 5.56 -28.21 -23.47
C THR A 73 5.61 -29.42 -24.42
N PRO A 74 6.67 -29.60 -25.24
CA PRO A 74 6.67 -30.56 -26.35
C PRO A 74 6.29 -32.00 -25.99
N ALA A 75 5.39 -32.57 -26.78
CA ALA A 75 4.94 -33.95 -26.67
C ALA A 75 6.13 -34.93 -26.65
N ALA A 76 6.22 -35.72 -25.57
CA ALA A 76 7.30 -36.68 -25.31
C ALA A 76 8.72 -36.08 -25.14
N HIS A 77 8.84 -34.93 -24.46
CA HIS A 77 10.11 -34.40 -23.98
C HIS A 77 10.99 -35.46 -23.28
N ARG A 78 12.29 -35.44 -23.60
CA ARG A 78 13.34 -36.25 -22.97
C ARG A 78 14.49 -35.35 -22.54
N GLY A 79 14.77 -35.28 -21.25
CA GLY A 79 15.78 -34.37 -20.67
C GLY A 79 16.61 -35.00 -19.54
N GLU A 80 17.43 -34.16 -18.91
CA GLU A 80 18.01 -34.43 -17.59
C GLU A 80 17.06 -33.90 -16.50
N PRO A 81 17.02 -34.49 -15.29
CA PRO A 81 16.17 -34.03 -14.20
C PRO A 81 16.62 -32.67 -13.65
N GLY A 82 15.66 -31.86 -13.20
CA GLY A 82 15.86 -30.49 -12.74
C GLY A 82 14.63 -29.63 -12.98
N SER A 83 14.76 -28.31 -12.87
CA SER A 83 13.68 -27.35 -13.11
C SER A 83 13.20 -27.37 -14.57
N ILE A 84 11.93 -27.73 -14.77
CA ILE A 84 11.24 -27.71 -16.06
C ILE A 84 10.10 -26.71 -15.99
N LEU A 85 10.09 -25.73 -16.91
CA LEU A 85 8.91 -24.90 -17.14
C LEU A 85 7.86 -25.72 -17.89
N PHE A 86 6.71 -25.92 -17.24
CA PHE A 86 5.49 -26.39 -17.87
C PHE A 86 4.57 -25.19 -18.10
N SER A 87 4.03 -25.10 -19.30
CA SER A 87 3.08 -24.07 -19.72
C SER A 87 1.98 -24.70 -20.56
N GLY A 88 0.83 -24.05 -20.60
CA GLY A 88 -0.36 -24.55 -21.30
C GLY A 88 -1.61 -23.74 -20.99
N TRP A 89 -2.76 -24.37 -21.21
CA TRP A 89 -4.06 -23.80 -20.84
C TRP A 89 -4.96 -24.86 -20.19
N CYS A 90 -5.85 -24.42 -19.30
CA CYS A 90 -6.80 -25.26 -18.58
C CYS A 90 -8.08 -24.47 -18.29
N VAL A 91 -9.24 -25.02 -18.65
CA VAL A 91 -10.55 -24.38 -18.51
C VAL A 91 -11.65 -25.42 -18.20
N HIS A 92 -12.69 -25.00 -17.49
CA HIS A 92 -13.88 -25.80 -17.19
C HIS A 92 -15.08 -25.24 -17.98
N PRO A 93 -16.01 -26.06 -18.49
CA PRO A 93 -17.10 -25.56 -19.35
C PRO A 93 -18.01 -24.54 -18.66
N GLU A 94 -18.32 -24.75 -17.38
CA GLU A 94 -19.41 -24.03 -16.70
C GLU A 94 -18.95 -23.12 -15.54
N ARG A 95 -17.69 -23.25 -15.08
CA ARG A 95 -17.21 -22.66 -13.82
C ARG A 95 -15.81 -22.06 -13.96
N ARG A 96 -15.46 -21.07 -13.15
CA ARG A 96 -14.11 -20.51 -13.11
C ARG A 96 -13.18 -21.41 -12.28
N ILE A 97 -11.96 -21.58 -12.77
CA ILE A 97 -10.87 -22.19 -12.00
C ILE A 97 -10.27 -21.10 -11.09
N VAL A 98 -10.37 -21.27 -9.77
CA VAL A 98 -9.78 -20.34 -8.79
C VAL A 98 -8.34 -20.70 -8.42
N ARG A 99 -7.99 -21.99 -8.50
CA ARG A 99 -6.64 -22.52 -8.22
C ARG A 99 -6.33 -23.69 -9.15
N LEU A 100 -5.09 -23.76 -9.64
CA LEU A 100 -4.59 -24.88 -10.44
C LEU A 100 -3.27 -25.38 -9.85
N GLU A 101 -3.13 -26.69 -9.67
CA GLU A 101 -1.86 -27.35 -9.35
C GLU A 101 -1.45 -28.28 -10.50
N LEU A 102 -0.15 -28.31 -10.83
CA LEU A 102 0.45 -29.30 -11.72
C LEU A 102 1.23 -30.32 -10.89
N ALA A 103 1.03 -31.60 -11.20
CA ALA A 103 1.72 -32.71 -10.56
C ALA A 103 2.43 -33.62 -11.57
N PHE A 104 3.62 -34.08 -11.20
CA PHE A 104 4.41 -35.07 -11.93
C PHE A 104 4.91 -36.15 -10.96
N GLY A 105 4.26 -37.31 -10.98
CA GLY A 105 4.47 -38.36 -9.99
C GLY A 105 4.15 -37.88 -8.57
N ALA A 106 5.17 -37.84 -7.70
CA ALA A 106 5.04 -37.38 -6.32
C ALA A 106 5.33 -35.87 -6.12
N VAL A 107 5.80 -35.16 -7.15
CA VAL A 107 6.11 -33.72 -7.07
C VAL A 107 4.92 -32.93 -7.59
N ARG A 108 4.55 -31.84 -6.89
CA ARG A 108 3.46 -30.93 -7.28
C ARG A 108 3.77 -29.49 -6.90
N GLY A 109 3.12 -28.54 -7.57
CA GLY A 109 3.11 -27.13 -7.19
C GLY A 109 1.91 -26.40 -7.78
N ALA A 110 1.62 -25.20 -7.27
CA ALA A 110 0.59 -24.32 -7.82
C ALA A 110 1.09 -23.64 -9.11
N CYS A 111 0.21 -23.47 -10.08
CA CYS A 111 0.48 -22.74 -11.30
C CYS A 111 0.15 -21.25 -11.13
N THR A 112 0.90 -20.39 -11.83
CA THR A 112 0.39 -19.06 -12.20
C THR A 112 -0.77 -19.27 -13.17
N VAL A 113 -1.92 -18.63 -12.90
CA VAL A 113 -3.17 -18.79 -13.65
C VAL A 113 -3.76 -17.42 -14.02
N ASN A 114 -4.86 -17.40 -14.77
CA ASN A 114 -5.48 -16.19 -15.31
C ASN A 114 -4.63 -15.44 -16.35
N LEU A 115 -3.72 -16.15 -17.06
CA LEU A 115 -2.95 -15.55 -18.15
C LEU A 115 -3.84 -15.47 -19.42
N PRO A 116 -3.78 -14.36 -20.20
CA PRO A 116 -4.65 -14.16 -21.36
C PRO A 116 -4.47 -15.22 -22.46
N SER A 117 -5.57 -15.66 -23.05
CA SER A 117 -5.59 -16.72 -24.08
C SER A 117 -6.63 -16.46 -25.19
N PRO A 118 -6.43 -15.44 -26.06
CA PRO A 118 -7.38 -15.10 -27.12
C PRO A 118 -7.63 -16.24 -28.12
N ASP A 119 -6.63 -17.11 -28.30
CA ASP A 119 -6.67 -18.34 -29.09
C ASP A 119 -7.66 -19.37 -28.53
N VAL A 120 -7.69 -19.54 -27.20
CA VAL A 120 -8.61 -20.48 -26.55
C VAL A 120 -10.01 -19.88 -26.41
N ALA A 121 -10.14 -18.58 -26.14
CA ALA A 121 -11.44 -17.90 -26.16
C ALA A 121 -12.15 -17.99 -27.52
N ALA A 122 -11.39 -17.85 -28.63
CA ALA A 122 -11.92 -18.02 -29.98
C ALA A 122 -12.29 -19.49 -30.31
N ALA A 123 -11.63 -20.47 -29.67
CA ALA A 123 -11.91 -21.90 -29.87
C ALA A 123 -13.03 -22.44 -28.97
N LEU A 124 -13.23 -21.85 -27.79
CA LEU A 124 -14.21 -22.25 -26.77
C LEU A 124 -15.10 -21.05 -26.35
N PRO A 125 -15.82 -20.41 -27.28
CA PRO A 125 -16.66 -19.25 -26.97
C PRO A 125 -17.75 -19.62 -25.96
N GLY A 126 -17.88 -18.79 -24.91
CA GLY A 126 -18.86 -18.98 -23.84
C GLY A 126 -18.42 -19.88 -22.67
N TRP A 127 -17.22 -20.48 -22.72
CA TRP A 127 -16.66 -21.22 -21.58
C TRP A 127 -16.11 -20.26 -20.52
N ALA A 128 -16.40 -20.51 -19.24
CA ALA A 128 -16.05 -19.62 -18.13
C ALA A 128 -14.53 -19.45 -17.96
N GLY A 129 -14.02 -18.24 -18.22
CA GLY A 129 -12.59 -17.91 -18.11
C GLY A 129 -11.73 -18.39 -19.27
N ALA A 130 -12.30 -18.78 -20.43
CA ALA A 130 -11.54 -19.19 -21.61
C ALA A 130 -10.62 -18.09 -22.19
N ASP A 131 -10.94 -16.83 -21.90
CA ASP A 131 -10.14 -15.62 -22.16
C ASP A 131 -8.90 -15.49 -21.27
N ALA A 132 -8.92 -16.11 -20.08
CA ALA A 132 -7.86 -16.08 -19.08
C ALA A 132 -7.52 -17.50 -18.58
N CYS A 133 -7.38 -18.47 -19.50
CA CYS A 133 -7.19 -19.87 -19.15
C CYS A 133 -5.74 -20.38 -19.24
N ARG A 134 -4.77 -19.53 -19.63
CA ARG A 134 -3.36 -19.94 -19.71
C ARG A 134 -2.71 -20.01 -18.33
N PHE A 135 -1.76 -20.93 -18.19
CA PHE A 135 -1.02 -21.17 -16.95
C PHE A 135 0.45 -21.48 -17.21
N GLU A 136 1.29 -21.13 -16.24
CA GLU A 136 2.72 -21.49 -16.21
C GLU A 136 3.16 -21.94 -14.82
N ILE A 137 4.09 -22.89 -14.76
CA ILE A 137 4.73 -23.38 -13.53
C ILE A 137 6.12 -23.93 -13.82
N GLN A 138 7.11 -23.50 -13.04
CA GLN A 138 8.43 -24.13 -13.04
C GLN A 138 8.48 -25.20 -11.94
N LEU A 139 8.71 -26.45 -12.31
CA LEU A 139 8.66 -27.60 -11.40
C LEU A 139 9.96 -28.42 -11.48
N ASP A 140 10.56 -28.74 -10.33
CA ASP A 140 11.76 -29.58 -10.26
C ASP A 140 11.39 -31.06 -10.47
N VAL A 141 11.67 -31.58 -11.67
CA VAL A 141 11.28 -32.93 -12.08
C VAL A 141 12.39 -33.96 -11.78
N PRO A 142 12.12 -35.02 -10.98
CA PRO A 142 13.09 -36.06 -10.67
C PRO A 142 13.34 -37.01 -11.85
N ALA A 143 14.45 -37.76 -11.79
CA ALA A 143 14.75 -38.80 -12.77
C ALA A 143 13.68 -39.90 -12.75
N GLY A 144 13.00 -40.13 -13.88
CA GLY A 144 11.83 -41.01 -13.92
C GLY A 144 11.11 -41.03 -15.27
N VAL A 145 9.95 -41.68 -15.29
CA VAL A 145 9.03 -41.71 -16.45
C VAL A 145 7.59 -41.65 -15.95
N ASP A 146 6.95 -40.49 -16.04
CA ASP A 146 5.59 -40.28 -15.55
C ASP A 146 4.76 -39.38 -16.48
N VAL A 147 3.50 -39.15 -16.11
CA VAL A 147 2.52 -38.31 -16.81
C VAL A 147 2.27 -37.04 -16.00
N VAL A 148 2.10 -35.91 -16.69
CA VAL A 148 1.65 -34.66 -16.07
C VAL A 148 0.16 -34.73 -15.73
N HIS A 149 -0.20 -34.38 -14.52
CA HIS A 149 -1.58 -34.18 -14.07
C HIS A 149 -1.82 -32.70 -13.76
N LEU A 150 -3.04 -32.23 -14.02
CA LEU A 150 -3.53 -30.94 -13.53
C LEU A 150 -4.68 -31.18 -12.55
N ILE A 151 -4.72 -30.40 -11.48
CA ILE A 151 -5.75 -30.42 -10.44
C ILE A 151 -6.29 -29.00 -10.33
N ALA A 152 -7.54 -28.80 -10.70
CA ALA A 152 -8.21 -27.50 -10.62
C ALA A 152 -9.19 -27.50 -9.45
N THR A 153 -9.20 -26.43 -8.67
CA THR A 153 -10.27 -26.08 -7.74
C THR A 153 -11.18 -25.06 -8.43
N LEU A 154 -12.49 -25.28 -8.37
CA LEU A 154 -13.51 -24.42 -8.97
C LEU A 154 -14.01 -23.36 -7.98
N ASP A 155 -14.84 -22.43 -8.45
CA ASP A 155 -15.46 -21.36 -7.66
C ASP A 155 -16.46 -21.82 -6.57
N ASP A 156 -16.75 -23.12 -6.50
CA ASP A 156 -17.51 -23.80 -5.44
C ASP A 156 -16.67 -24.82 -4.64
N ASP A 157 -15.34 -24.63 -4.63
CA ASP A 157 -14.31 -25.49 -3.99
C ASP A 157 -14.18 -26.93 -4.53
N ASP A 158 -14.98 -27.36 -5.50
CA ASP A 158 -14.89 -28.73 -6.05
C ASP A 158 -13.60 -28.95 -6.87
N GLN A 159 -13.07 -30.19 -6.82
CA GLN A 159 -11.76 -30.54 -7.38
C GLN A 159 -11.82 -31.41 -8.63
N CYS A 160 -11.76 -30.75 -9.79
CA CYS A 160 -11.60 -31.41 -11.08
C CYS A 160 -10.14 -31.83 -11.33
N ARG A 161 -9.91 -32.93 -12.08
CA ARG A 161 -8.57 -33.39 -12.46
C ARG A 161 -8.45 -33.77 -13.94
N TRP A 162 -7.39 -33.27 -14.58
CA TRP A 162 -6.97 -33.66 -15.93
C TRP A 162 -5.66 -34.46 -15.88
N ARG A 163 -5.45 -35.28 -16.91
CA ARG A 163 -4.28 -36.14 -17.05
C ARG A 163 -3.77 -36.06 -18.47
N GLY A 164 -2.51 -35.65 -18.63
CA GLY A 164 -1.89 -35.47 -19.93
C GLY A 164 -1.83 -36.76 -20.77
N PRO A 165 -1.88 -36.65 -22.11
CA PRO A 165 -1.84 -37.80 -23.01
C PRO A 165 -0.45 -38.44 -23.14
N HIS A 166 0.60 -37.83 -22.57
CA HIS A 166 2.00 -38.19 -22.85
C HIS A 166 2.81 -38.47 -21.58
N LYS A 167 3.76 -39.40 -21.69
CA LYS A 167 4.79 -39.66 -20.67
C LYS A 167 6.06 -38.88 -20.99
N PHE A 168 6.55 -38.14 -20.00
CA PHE A 168 7.85 -37.46 -20.06
C PHE A 168 8.92 -38.41 -19.49
N ARG A 169 10.17 -38.28 -19.92
CA ARG A 169 11.26 -39.18 -19.47
C ARG A 169 12.55 -38.40 -19.17
N PHE A 170 12.97 -38.42 -17.91
CA PHE A 170 14.16 -37.73 -17.43
C PHE A 170 15.24 -38.74 -17.00
N ARG A 171 16.47 -38.58 -17.48
CA ARG A 171 17.59 -39.53 -17.24
C ARG A 171 18.66 -38.90 -16.33
N PRO A 172 19.20 -39.64 -15.34
CA PRO A 172 20.27 -39.13 -14.48
C PRO A 172 21.61 -39.06 -15.23
N PRO A 173 22.50 -38.12 -14.89
CA PRO A 173 23.78 -37.91 -15.58
C PRO A 173 24.80 -39.02 -15.34
N GLY A 174 25.67 -39.26 -16.33
CA GLY A 174 26.62 -40.37 -16.34
C GLY A 174 27.85 -40.20 -15.42
N ARG A 175 28.28 -41.30 -14.77
CA ARG A 175 29.38 -41.34 -13.77
C ARG A 175 30.72 -40.72 -14.22
N ILE A 176 30.98 -40.63 -15.52
CA ILE A 176 32.23 -40.07 -16.08
C ILE A 176 32.35 -38.54 -15.82
N ALA A 177 31.23 -37.81 -15.78
CA ALA A 177 31.25 -36.36 -15.60
C ALA A 177 31.85 -35.92 -14.25
N VAL A 178 31.58 -36.69 -13.18
CA VAL A 178 31.94 -36.37 -11.79
C VAL A 178 33.45 -36.26 -11.59
N TRP A 179 34.26 -37.10 -12.25
CA TRP A 179 35.72 -37.02 -12.18
C TRP A 179 36.27 -35.77 -12.87
N SER A 180 35.71 -35.39 -14.02
CA SER A 180 36.11 -34.16 -14.73
C SER A 180 35.81 -32.89 -13.91
N GLY A 181 34.73 -32.92 -13.11
CA GLY A 181 34.32 -31.80 -12.26
C GLY A 181 35.33 -31.48 -11.15
N LYS A 182 35.89 -32.50 -10.48
CA LYS A 182 36.87 -32.32 -9.39
C LYS A 182 38.16 -31.67 -9.88
N LEU A 183 38.71 -32.13 -11.00
CA LEU A 183 39.91 -31.55 -11.63
C LEU A 183 39.67 -30.10 -12.10
N LYS A 184 38.52 -29.82 -12.74
CA LYS A 184 38.12 -28.45 -13.12
C LYS A 184 37.82 -27.54 -11.91
N GLY A 185 37.48 -28.10 -10.75
CA GLY A 185 37.31 -27.40 -9.48
C GLY A 185 38.64 -26.87 -8.94
N ALA A 186 39.65 -27.75 -8.80
CA ALA A 186 40.98 -27.37 -8.35
C ALA A 186 41.62 -26.29 -9.25
N GLY A 187 41.50 -26.45 -10.58
CA GLY A 187 42.00 -25.47 -11.56
C GLY A 187 41.25 -24.13 -11.60
N ARG A 188 40.05 -24.03 -10.99
CA ARG A 188 39.36 -22.74 -10.77
C ARG A 188 39.81 -22.10 -9.46
N PHE A 189 39.87 -22.87 -8.37
CA PHE A 189 40.37 -22.37 -7.09
C PHE A 189 41.80 -21.81 -7.18
N LEU A 190 42.72 -22.49 -7.88
CA LEU A 190 44.09 -22.01 -8.11
C LEU A 190 44.16 -20.70 -8.91
N ARG A 191 43.22 -20.43 -9.81
CA ARG A 191 43.11 -19.14 -10.51
C ARG A 191 42.52 -18.05 -9.61
N PHE A 192 41.52 -18.37 -8.80
CA PHE A 192 40.94 -17.46 -7.81
C PHE A 192 41.93 -17.07 -6.70
N ALA A 193 42.73 -18.02 -6.21
CA ALA A 193 43.81 -17.74 -5.27
C ALA A 193 44.89 -16.84 -5.90
N ARG A 194 45.24 -17.06 -7.18
CA ARG A 194 46.16 -16.19 -7.92
C ARG A 194 45.62 -14.78 -8.14
N SER A 195 44.34 -14.60 -8.49
CA SER A 195 43.77 -13.26 -8.64
C SER A 195 43.65 -12.52 -7.30
N ARG A 196 43.35 -13.23 -6.20
CA ARG A 196 43.39 -12.64 -4.84
C ARG A 196 44.81 -12.28 -4.39
N ALA A 197 45.84 -13.06 -4.77
CA ALA A 197 47.24 -12.71 -4.53
C ALA A 197 47.70 -11.50 -5.37
N ALA A 198 47.21 -11.37 -6.61
CA ALA A 198 47.45 -10.19 -7.45
C ALA A 198 46.78 -8.93 -6.86
N ALA A 199 45.51 -9.05 -6.44
CA ALA A 199 44.78 -7.96 -5.77
C ALA A 199 45.44 -7.55 -4.44
N TRP A 200 45.96 -8.51 -3.66
CA TRP A 200 46.74 -8.20 -2.45
C TRP A 200 47.99 -7.39 -2.78
N ARG A 201 48.73 -7.77 -3.83
CA ARG A 201 49.93 -7.06 -4.30
C ARG A 201 49.61 -5.65 -4.81
N ALA A 202 48.47 -5.46 -5.48
CA ALA A 202 48.00 -4.14 -5.88
C ALA A 202 47.60 -3.26 -4.67
N ARG A 203 46.95 -3.84 -3.65
CA ARG A 203 46.45 -3.11 -2.46
C ARG A 203 47.53 -2.84 -1.38
N HIS A 204 48.68 -3.52 -1.42
CA HIS A 204 49.75 -3.40 -0.40
C HIS A 204 51.19 -3.27 -0.96
N GLY A 205 51.38 -3.20 -2.28
CA GLY A 205 52.70 -3.14 -2.95
C GLY A 205 53.55 -4.43 -2.89
N ARG A 206 53.36 -5.28 -1.88
CA ARG A 206 54.13 -6.52 -1.63
C ARG A 206 53.32 -7.79 -1.81
N LEU A 207 54.01 -8.92 -1.96
CA LEU A 207 53.39 -10.25 -1.85
C LEU A 207 53.08 -10.60 -0.37
N PRO A 208 52.18 -11.56 -0.11
CA PRO A 208 51.93 -12.07 1.23
C PRO A 208 53.15 -12.79 1.82
N GLY A 209 53.44 -12.53 3.09
CA GLY A 209 54.45 -13.25 3.86
C GLY A 209 53.97 -14.64 4.31
N LEU A 210 54.90 -15.52 4.69
CA LEU A 210 54.61 -16.93 5.04
C LEU A 210 53.54 -17.10 6.14
N ARG A 211 53.43 -16.16 7.08
CA ARG A 211 52.40 -16.17 8.14
C ARG A 211 51.02 -15.65 7.68
N GLU A 212 50.94 -14.95 6.56
CA GLU A 212 49.70 -14.35 6.01
C GLU A 212 49.02 -15.28 5.00
N ILE A 213 49.79 -16.14 4.33
CA ILE A 213 49.30 -17.09 3.31
C ILE A 213 48.15 -17.98 3.85
N PRO A 214 48.19 -18.58 5.06
CA PRO A 214 47.08 -19.39 5.55
C PRO A 214 45.76 -18.63 5.70
N LEU A 215 45.83 -17.36 6.14
CA LEU A 215 44.67 -16.49 6.31
C LEU A 215 44.08 -16.03 4.96
N LEU A 216 44.94 -15.82 3.96
CA LEU A 216 44.53 -15.55 2.59
C LEU A 216 43.91 -16.78 1.92
N VAL A 217 44.48 -17.96 2.13
CA VAL A 217 43.94 -19.22 1.60
C VAL A 217 42.60 -19.55 2.24
N SER A 218 42.42 -19.32 3.55
CA SER A 218 41.12 -19.54 4.22
C SER A 218 40.05 -18.52 3.77
N LYS A 219 40.38 -17.22 3.71
CA LYS A 219 39.48 -16.20 3.12
C LYS A 219 39.14 -16.51 1.65
N ALA A 220 40.11 -16.96 0.85
CA ALA A 220 39.87 -17.38 -0.52
C ALA A 220 38.99 -18.63 -0.62
N LEU A 221 39.15 -19.61 0.27
CA LEU A 221 38.29 -20.79 0.36
C LEU A 221 36.85 -20.44 0.76
N ALA A 222 36.67 -19.53 1.70
CA ALA A 222 35.35 -19.04 2.09
C ALA A 222 34.66 -18.29 0.93
N LEU A 223 35.32 -17.28 0.35
CA LEU A 223 34.78 -16.52 -0.78
C LEU A 223 34.53 -17.40 -2.02
N TYR A 224 35.42 -18.36 -2.31
CA TYR A 224 35.22 -19.32 -3.41
C TYR A 224 34.02 -20.24 -3.13
N ARG A 225 33.81 -20.70 -1.88
CA ARG A 225 32.63 -21.48 -1.49
C ARG A 225 31.33 -20.68 -1.59
N VAL A 226 31.33 -19.39 -1.25
CA VAL A 226 30.15 -18.52 -1.43
C VAL A 226 29.87 -18.29 -2.92
N GLN A 227 30.89 -17.91 -3.71
CA GLN A 227 30.73 -17.62 -5.13
C GLN A 227 30.55 -18.86 -6.03
N HIS A 228 30.83 -20.07 -5.53
CA HIS A 228 30.72 -21.34 -6.27
C HIS A 228 29.93 -22.39 -5.47
N ALA A 229 29.02 -21.96 -4.58
CA ALA A 229 27.97 -22.82 -4.08
C ALA A 229 27.13 -23.34 -5.26
N ALA A 230 26.47 -24.49 -5.09
CA ALA A 230 25.40 -24.85 -6.03
C ALA A 230 24.31 -23.78 -5.93
N ALA A 231 23.72 -23.40 -7.07
CA ALA A 231 22.58 -22.49 -7.09
C ALA A 231 21.50 -23.01 -6.11
N PRO A 232 20.98 -22.18 -5.20
CA PRO A 232 19.95 -22.63 -4.27
C PRO A 232 18.74 -23.19 -5.00
N THR A 233 18.12 -24.25 -4.45
CA THR A 233 16.78 -24.66 -4.85
C THR A 233 15.79 -23.60 -4.34
N PRO A 234 15.15 -22.79 -5.22
CA PRO A 234 14.32 -21.67 -4.76
C PRO A 234 13.06 -22.15 -4.05
N GLY A 235 12.55 -21.35 -3.12
CA GLY A 235 11.29 -21.60 -2.40
C GLY A 235 11.38 -22.70 -1.34
N ARG A 236 12.56 -23.27 -1.07
CA ARG A 236 12.76 -24.23 0.01
C ARG A 236 13.13 -23.50 1.31
N LEU A 237 12.17 -23.42 2.24
CA LEU A 237 12.43 -22.96 3.61
C LEU A 237 13.51 -23.81 4.33
N PRO A 238 14.32 -23.21 5.21
CA PRO A 238 15.32 -23.93 6.00
C PRO A 238 14.68 -25.00 6.91
N LYS A 239 15.36 -26.13 7.15
CA LYS A 239 14.82 -27.18 8.04
C LYS A 239 14.59 -26.63 9.45
N GLY A 240 13.37 -26.79 9.97
CA GLY A 240 12.97 -26.31 11.29
C GLY A 240 12.54 -24.83 11.31
N TYR A 241 12.54 -24.16 10.16
CA TYR A 241 11.81 -22.91 9.98
C TYR A 241 10.43 -23.21 9.38
N ALA A 242 9.40 -22.61 9.94
CA ALA A 242 8.07 -22.47 9.35
C ALA A 242 7.79 -20.96 9.24
N LEU A 243 7.03 -20.55 8.23
CA LEU A 243 6.52 -19.19 8.19
C LEU A 243 5.57 -19.00 9.39
N PRO A 244 5.73 -17.93 10.19
CA PRO A 244 4.73 -17.59 11.19
C PRO A 244 3.39 -17.31 10.51
N GLU A 245 2.30 -17.58 11.21
CA GLU A 245 1.00 -17.03 10.85
C GLU A 245 1.07 -15.50 11.00
N PRO A 246 0.52 -14.70 10.05
CA PRO A 246 0.40 -13.27 10.24
C PRO A 246 -0.33 -12.94 11.55
N ALA A 247 0.22 -11.99 12.31
CA ALA A 247 -0.45 -11.43 13.48
C ALA A 247 -1.63 -10.53 13.05
N ASP A 248 -2.53 -10.20 13.97
CA ASP A 248 -3.48 -9.13 13.73
C ASP A 248 -2.75 -7.79 13.60
N VAL A 249 -3.23 -6.91 12.71
CA VAL A 249 -2.58 -5.63 12.47
C VAL A 249 -2.72 -4.67 13.66
N TYR A 250 -3.77 -4.83 14.48
CA TYR A 250 -3.92 -4.10 15.73
C TYR A 250 -3.04 -4.66 16.84
N ASP A 251 -2.85 -5.98 16.95
CA ASP A 251 -1.83 -6.56 17.87
C ASP A 251 -0.43 -5.98 17.58
N CYS A 252 -0.09 -5.81 16.30
CA CYS A 252 1.16 -5.17 15.89
C CYS A 252 1.18 -3.67 16.20
N TRP A 253 0.05 -2.96 16.08
CA TRP A 253 -0.07 -1.56 16.52
C TRP A 253 0.10 -1.43 18.04
N LEU A 254 -0.52 -2.30 18.84
CA LEU A 254 -0.39 -2.36 20.30
C LEU A 254 1.07 -2.65 20.73
N ALA A 255 1.74 -3.58 20.04
CA ALA A 255 3.13 -3.94 20.31
C ALA A 255 4.09 -2.75 20.09
N VAL A 256 3.87 -1.91 19.06
CA VAL A 256 4.69 -0.71 18.87
C VAL A 256 4.26 0.47 19.73
N ASN A 257 2.97 0.62 20.07
CA ASN A 257 2.44 1.70 20.93
C ASN A 257 2.38 1.36 22.43
N THR A 258 3.05 0.30 22.88
CA THR A 258 3.12 -0.05 24.31
C THR A 258 3.67 1.13 25.14
N TRP A 259 2.96 1.48 26.20
CA TRP A 259 3.28 2.57 27.13
C TRP A 259 4.44 2.21 28.06
N THR A 260 5.34 3.17 28.34
CA THR A 260 6.51 2.95 29.18
C THR A 260 6.81 4.11 30.14
N ALA A 261 7.67 3.88 31.13
CA ALA A 261 8.13 4.92 32.04
C ALA A 261 8.91 6.06 31.33
N GLU A 262 9.51 5.81 30.16
CA GLU A 262 10.17 6.85 29.36
C GLU A 262 9.15 7.70 28.59
N ASP A 263 7.96 7.16 28.29
CA ASP A 263 6.85 7.91 27.71
C ASP A 263 6.21 8.84 28.74
N ALA A 264 5.98 8.34 29.96
CA ALA A 264 5.55 9.18 31.09
C ALA A 264 6.53 10.34 31.33
N GLU A 265 7.83 10.05 31.29
CA GLU A 265 8.89 11.05 31.52
C GLU A 265 9.07 12.03 30.34
N ARG A 266 8.80 11.61 29.11
CA ARG A 266 8.74 12.51 27.94
C ARG A 266 7.50 13.39 27.97
N LEU A 267 6.36 12.86 28.41
CA LEU A 267 5.12 13.61 28.59
C LEU A 267 5.29 14.67 29.69
N ARG A 268 5.91 14.34 30.84
CA ARG A 268 6.27 15.34 31.87
C ARG A 268 7.05 16.50 31.28
N ARG A 269 8.17 16.25 30.59
CA ARG A 269 8.96 17.33 29.97
C ARG A 269 8.16 18.22 29.00
N ARG A 270 7.22 17.64 28.23
CA ARG A 270 6.32 18.42 27.35
C ARG A 270 5.32 19.26 28.17
N LEU A 271 4.75 18.71 29.24
CA LEU A 271 3.88 19.43 30.17
C LEU A 271 4.63 20.55 30.92
N ASP A 272 5.84 20.30 31.39
CA ASP A 272 6.70 21.29 32.07
C ASP A 272 7.04 22.46 31.13
N ALA A 273 7.44 22.15 29.88
CA ALA A 273 7.75 23.14 28.87
C ALA A 273 6.51 23.98 28.47
N ALA A 274 5.35 23.34 28.31
CA ALA A 274 4.10 24.06 28.01
C ALA A 274 3.65 24.93 29.20
N THR A 275 3.74 24.41 30.44
CA THR A 275 3.43 25.15 31.68
C THR A 275 4.30 26.39 31.85
N ALA A 276 5.56 26.34 31.43
CA ALA A 276 6.48 27.47 31.45
C ALA A 276 6.13 28.58 30.43
N ALA A 277 5.33 28.27 29.41
CA ALA A 277 4.81 29.23 28.44
C ALA A 277 3.42 29.77 28.83
N THR A 278 2.50 28.88 29.22
CA THR A 278 1.11 29.21 29.59
C THR A 278 0.63 28.22 30.67
N PRO A 279 -0.10 28.66 31.72
CA PRO A 279 -0.69 27.76 32.70
C PRO A 279 -1.62 26.71 32.05
N LEU A 280 -1.40 25.43 32.34
CA LEU A 280 -2.23 24.34 31.82
C LEU A 280 -3.57 24.23 32.58
N PRO A 281 -4.68 23.87 31.91
CA PRO A 281 -6.02 23.96 32.49
C PRO A 281 -6.33 22.82 33.47
N LEU A 282 -7.10 23.12 34.53
CA LEU A 282 -7.73 22.10 35.37
C LEU A 282 -8.83 21.39 34.59
N ILE A 283 -8.72 20.06 34.45
CA ILE A 283 -9.69 19.21 33.77
C ILE A 283 -10.53 18.47 34.83
N SER A 284 -11.85 18.67 34.80
CA SER A 284 -12.79 17.91 35.63
C SER A 284 -13.28 16.68 34.87
N VAL A 285 -12.90 15.48 35.30
CA VAL A 285 -13.45 14.22 34.78
C VAL A 285 -14.86 14.03 35.35
N VAL A 286 -15.85 13.79 34.51
CA VAL A 286 -17.27 13.68 34.85
C VAL A 286 -17.71 12.23 34.66
N MET A 287 -18.12 11.58 35.76
CA MET A 287 -18.47 10.15 35.80
C MET A 287 -19.86 9.93 36.43
N PRO A 288 -20.90 9.58 35.64
CA PRO A 288 -22.17 9.08 36.17
C PRO A 288 -22.01 7.63 36.63
N VAL A 289 -22.53 7.27 37.82
CA VAL A 289 -22.42 5.92 38.38
C VAL A 289 -23.80 5.33 38.62
N TYR A 290 -24.12 4.22 37.95
CA TYR A 290 -25.30 3.41 38.27
C TYR A 290 -24.98 1.92 38.22
N ARG A 291 -24.95 1.26 39.38
CA ARG A 291 -24.76 -0.20 39.57
C ARG A 291 -23.64 -0.86 38.71
N PRO A 292 -22.41 -0.28 38.63
CA PRO A 292 -21.32 -0.94 37.93
C PRO A 292 -20.85 -2.20 38.67
N PRO A 293 -20.24 -3.17 37.97
CA PRO A 293 -19.42 -4.19 38.62
C PRO A 293 -18.24 -3.52 39.33
N LEU A 294 -18.08 -3.81 40.63
CA LEU A 294 -17.15 -3.12 41.53
C LEU A 294 -15.69 -3.10 41.01
N GLU A 295 -15.27 -4.16 40.32
CA GLU A 295 -13.92 -4.27 39.76
C GLU A 295 -13.65 -3.29 38.60
N PHE A 296 -14.66 -2.91 37.82
CA PHE A 296 -14.49 -1.97 36.71
C PHE A 296 -14.61 -0.52 37.18
N LEU A 297 -15.46 -0.23 38.18
CA LEU A 297 -15.48 1.08 38.85
C LEU A 297 -14.14 1.39 39.52
N GLN A 298 -13.52 0.39 40.17
CA GLN A 298 -12.17 0.52 40.72
C GLN A 298 -11.14 0.84 39.62
N LYS A 299 -11.14 0.11 38.49
CA LYS A 299 -10.25 0.39 37.35
C LYS A 299 -10.48 1.78 36.74
N ALA A 300 -11.73 2.22 36.59
CA ALA A 300 -12.06 3.53 36.05
C ALA A 300 -11.46 4.64 36.91
N ILE A 301 -11.71 4.60 38.23
CA ILE A 301 -11.14 5.53 39.22
C ILE A 301 -9.60 5.48 39.22
N ASP A 302 -9.00 4.30 39.18
CA ASP A 302 -7.55 4.16 39.20
C ASP A 302 -6.89 4.58 37.87
N SER A 303 -7.60 4.50 36.73
CA SER A 303 -7.11 5.03 35.44
C SER A 303 -7.00 6.56 35.44
N VAL A 304 -7.87 7.25 36.19
CA VAL A 304 -7.78 8.70 36.45
C VAL A 304 -6.66 9.00 37.46
N ARG A 305 -6.51 8.18 38.51
CA ARG A 305 -5.39 8.32 39.47
C ARG A 305 -4.01 8.11 38.83
N ALA A 306 -3.92 7.25 37.81
CA ALA A 306 -2.68 6.91 37.12
C ALA A 306 -2.24 7.95 36.06
N GLN A 307 -3.01 9.02 35.83
CA GLN A 307 -2.69 10.05 34.85
C GLN A 307 -1.36 10.74 35.15
N VAL A 308 -0.51 10.90 34.13
CA VAL A 308 0.77 11.62 34.25
C VAL A 308 0.56 13.12 34.53
N TYR A 309 -0.53 13.69 34.03
CA TYR A 309 -0.93 15.06 34.27
C TYR A 309 -1.52 15.21 35.70
N PRO A 310 -1.05 16.15 36.53
CA PRO A 310 -1.50 16.24 37.93
C PRO A 310 -2.76 17.09 38.14
N HIS A 311 -3.08 18.02 37.22
CA HIS A 311 -4.15 19.01 37.38
C HIS A 311 -5.50 18.49 36.87
N TRP A 312 -6.02 17.47 37.55
CA TRP A 312 -7.37 16.98 37.35
C TRP A 312 -8.14 16.89 38.66
N GLU A 313 -9.46 16.78 38.54
CA GLU A 313 -10.38 16.36 39.60
C GLU A 313 -11.40 15.37 39.01
N LEU A 314 -11.89 14.43 39.81
CA LEU A 314 -12.85 13.41 39.39
C LEU A 314 -14.18 13.65 40.08
N CYS A 315 -15.19 14.01 39.31
CA CYS A 315 -16.53 14.38 39.76
C CYS A 315 -17.50 13.23 39.49
N ILE A 316 -17.97 12.59 40.55
CA ILE A 316 -18.79 11.37 40.51
C ILE A 316 -20.20 11.66 41.04
N ALA A 317 -21.22 11.21 40.31
CA ALA A 317 -22.61 11.18 40.78
C ALA A 317 -23.14 9.73 40.84
N ASP A 318 -23.45 9.21 42.03
CA ASP A 318 -24.15 7.93 42.19
C ASP A 318 -25.66 8.15 42.01
N ASP A 319 -26.19 7.58 40.93
CA ASP A 319 -27.56 7.73 40.42
C ASP A 319 -28.57 6.84 41.18
N ALA A 320 -28.49 6.90 42.51
CA ALA A 320 -29.21 6.05 43.46
C ALA A 320 -29.05 4.54 43.16
N GLY A 321 -27.82 4.09 42.92
CA GLY A 321 -27.52 2.68 42.63
C GLY A 321 -28.00 1.74 43.74
N GLY A 322 -27.80 2.10 45.00
CA GLY A 322 -28.25 1.35 46.18
C GLY A 322 -27.45 0.07 46.45
N ASP A 323 -26.17 0.05 46.07
CA ASP A 323 -25.23 -1.01 46.45
C ASP A 323 -24.23 -0.45 47.49
N PRO A 324 -24.32 -0.88 48.76
CA PRO A 324 -23.40 -0.44 49.81
C PRO A 324 -21.92 -0.73 49.53
N ALA A 325 -21.57 -1.64 48.61
CA ALA A 325 -20.19 -1.84 48.19
C ALA A 325 -19.69 -0.73 47.26
N VAL A 326 -20.53 -0.22 46.36
CA VAL A 326 -20.25 0.95 45.52
C VAL A 326 -20.17 2.21 46.38
N GLU A 327 -21.15 2.43 47.27
CA GLU A 327 -21.16 3.56 48.21
C GLU A 327 -19.87 3.63 49.05
N ARG A 328 -19.42 2.48 49.59
CA ARG A 328 -18.15 2.40 50.33
C ARG A 328 -16.95 2.70 49.44
N LEU A 329 -16.85 2.09 48.25
CA LEU A 329 -15.72 2.33 47.34
C LEU A 329 -15.60 3.82 46.97
N LEU A 330 -16.72 4.49 46.69
CA LEU A 330 -16.73 5.92 46.38
C LEU A 330 -16.34 6.78 47.60
N ALA A 331 -16.84 6.46 48.79
CA ALA A 331 -16.47 7.15 50.03
C ALA A 331 -15.00 6.95 50.43
N ASP A 332 -14.47 5.73 50.26
CA ASP A 332 -13.05 5.40 50.42
C ASP A 332 -12.21 6.20 49.40
N ALA A 333 -12.61 6.21 48.12
CA ALA A 333 -11.88 6.91 47.07
C ALA A 333 -11.78 8.43 47.31
N ALA A 334 -12.86 9.08 47.73
CA ALA A 334 -12.92 10.50 48.04
C ALA A 334 -12.17 10.89 49.33
N ARG A 335 -12.07 9.98 50.30
CA ARG A 335 -11.21 10.16 51.49
C ARG A 335 -9.73 10.06 51.12
N ASP A 336 -9.38 9.11 50.25
CA ASP A 336 -7.98 8.74 49.99
C ASP A 336 -7.30 9.62 48.91
N ASP A 337 -8.08 10.30 48.06
CA ASP A 337 -7.58 11.36 47.17
C ASP A 337 -8.58 12.55 47.13
N PRO A 338 -8.23 13.73 47.69
CA PRO A 338 -9.15 14.87 47.80
C PRO A 338 -9.50 15.54 46.46
N ARG A 339 -8.92 15.07 45.34
CA ARG A 339 -9.34 15.44 43.98
C ARG A 339 -10.59 14.68 43.52
N ILE A 340 -11.00 13.64 44.25
CA ILE A 340 -12.19 12.85 43.96
C ILE A 340 -13.38 13.41 44.76
N LYS A 341 -14.37 13.95 44.05
CA LYS A 341 -15.62 14.51 44.58
C LYS A 341 -16.76 13.54 44.30
N VAL A 342 -17.54 13.18 45.31
CA VAL A 342 -18.67 12.26 45.18
C VAL A 342 -19.95 12.93 45.66
N ARG A 343 -21.03 12.77 44.89
CA ARG A 343 -22.40 13.09 45.27
C ARG A 343 -23.27 11.85 45.10
N VAL A 344 -23.97 11.45 46.15
CA VAL A 344 -25.05 10.45 46.03
C VAL A 344 -26.35 11.20 45.75
N LEU A 345 -27.18 10.70 44.83
CA LEU A 345 -28.48 11.26 44.50
C LEU A 345 -29.60 10.54 45.26
N ASP A 346 -30.61 11.29 45.71
CA ASP A 346 -31.76 10.75 46.46
C ASP A 346 -32.68 9.85 45.62
N ALA A 347 -32.58 9.94 44.29
CA ALA A 347 -33.34 9.17 43.33
C ALA A 347 -32.55 9.01 42.02
N ASN A 348 -32.91 8.00 41.23
CA ASN A 348 -32.36 7.81 39.89
C ASN A 348 -32.88 8.92 38.95
N LEU A 349 -31.97 9.76 38.46
CA LEU A 349 -32.22 10.84 37.50
C LEU A 349 -31.81 10.46 36.07
N ASN A 350 -31.42 9.20 35.86
CA ASN A 350 -30.89 8.61 34.63
C ASN A 350 -29.53 9.20 34.19
N ILE A 351 -28.91 8.60 33.16
CA ILE A 351 -27.58 8.99 32.69
C ILE A 351 -27.44 10.49 32.36
N SER A 352 -28.43 11.12 31.72
CA SER A 352 -28.39 12.57 31.47
C SER A 352 -28.42 13.38 32.77
N GLY A 353 -29.29 13.01 33.72
CA GLY A 353 -29.39 13.67 35.02
C GLY A 353 -28.14 13.47 35.88
N ALA A 354 -27.58 12.27 35.90
CA ALA A 354 -26.36 11.92 36.63
C ALA A 354 -25.12 12.61 36.04
N THR A 355 -24.95 12.65 34.71
CA THR A 355 -23.86 13.41 34.07
C THR A 355 -23.96 14.90 34.40
N ASN A 356 -25.16 15.49 34.38
CA ASN A 356 -25.37 16.88 34.80
C ASN A 356 -25.02 17.09 36.29
N ALA A 357 -25.50 16.22 37.18
CA ALA A 357 -25.25 16.32 38.63
C ALA A 357 -23.77 16.09 39.02
N ALA A 358 -23.02 15.35 38.21
CA ALA A 358 -21.57 15.22 38.31
C ALA A 358 -20.86 16.47 37.76
N ALA A 359 -21.29 17.01 36.62
CA ALA A 359 -20.77 18.26 36.05
C ALA A 359 -21.01 19.49 36.97
N GLU A 360 -22.05 19.48 37.80
CA GLU A 360 -22.27 20.50 38.85
C GLU A 360 -21.16 20.54 39.91
N LEU A 361 -20.42 19.45 40.13
CA LEU A 361 -19.28 19.40 41.07
C LEU A 361 -17.99 20.01 40.48
N ALA A 362 -17.96 20.23 39.16
CA ALA A 362 -16.76 20.56 38.41
C ALA A 362 -16.28 22.01 38.66
N GLY A 363 -15.04 22.14 39.14
CA GLY A 363 -14.32 23.42 39.28
C GLY A 363 -13.46 23.78 38.06
N GLY A 364 -13.10 22.81 37.23
CA GLY A 364 -12.19 22.96 36.08
C GLY A 364 -12.71 23.85 34.96
N GLU A 365 -11.81 24.25 34.05
CA GLU A 365 -12.19 25.00 32.85
C GLU A 365 -12.86 24.10 31.80
N PHE A 366 -12.46 22.82 31.78
CA PHE A 366 -12.95 21.80 30.85
C PHE A 366 -13.52 20.60 31.60
N LEU A 367 -14.56 20.00 31.02
CA LEU A 367 -15.17 18.75 31.46
C LEU A 367 -14.72 17.63 30.51
N ALA A 368 -14.25 16.51 31.05
CA ALA A 368 -13.89 15.32 30.28
C ALA A 368 -14.79 14.15 30.71
N PHE A 369 -15.42 13.44 29.78
CA PHE A 369 -16.41 12.40 30.12
C PHE A 369 -15.77 11.00 30.19
N LEU A 370 -16.16 10.22 31.21
CA LEU A 370 -15.71 8.85 31.44
C LEU A 370 -16.85 8.02 32.03
N ASP A 371 -17.23 6.94 31.35
CA ASP A 371 -18.22 5.99 31.87
C ASP A 371 -17.63 5.13 33.00
N ASN A 372 -18.50 4.59 33.87
CA ASN A 372 -18.11 4.03 35.17
C ASN A 372 -17.49 2.62 35.13
N ASP A 373 -17.38 2.00 33.95
CA ASP A 373 -16.64 0.75 33.73
C ASP A 373 -15.46 0.89 32.75
N ASP A 374 -15.21 2.07 32.17
CA ASP A 374 -14.17 2.31 31.16
C ASP A 374 -12.79 2.68 31.74
N GLU A 375 -11.74 2.67 30.92
CA GLU A 375 -10.36 3.01 31.32
C GLU A 375 -9.75 4.10 30.43
N LEU A 376 -9.10 5.11 31.05
CA LEU A 376 -8.26 6.08 30.35
C LEU A 376 -6.82 5.57 30.19
N SER A 377 -6.21 5.88 29.04
CA SER A 377 -4.76 5.75 28.87
C SER A 377 -3.99 6.69 29.84
N PRO A 378 -2.79 6.34 30.34
CA PRO A 378 -2.07 7.19 31.30
C PRO A 378 -1.61 8.56 30.76
N ASP A 379 -1.61 8.77 29.45
CA ASP A 379 -1.34 10.05 28.79
C ASP A 379 -2.60 10.88 28.46
N ALA A 380 -3.82 10.33 28.63
CA ALA A 380 -5.07 10.93 28.18
C ALA A 380 -5.23 12.41 28.56
N LEU A 381 -5.23 12.73 29.85
CA LEU A 381 -5.43 14.11 30.33
C LEU A 381 -4.21 15.01 30.03
N GLY A 382 -3.03 14.43 29.83
CA GLY A 382 -1.82 15.17 29.49
C GLY A 382 -1.79 15.63 28.03
N GLU A 383 -2.16 14.75 27.09
CA GLU A 383 -2.27 15.15 25.68
C GLU A 383 -3.46 16.08 25.44
N VAL A 384 -4.57 15.92 26.19
CA VAL A 384 -5.67 16.89 26.22
C VAL A 384 -5.19 18.26 26.71
N ALA A 385 -4.49 18.34 27.85
CA ALA A 385 -3.96 19.61 28.37
C ALA A 385 -2.99 20.29 27.38
N LEU A 386 -2.13 19.52 26.71
CA LEU A 386 -1.21 20.04 25.68
C LEU A 386 -1.95 20.54 24.43
N HIS A 387 -2.98 19.83 23.95
CA HIS A 387 -3.79 20.28 22.82
C HIS A 387 -4.52 21.58 23.15
N LEU A 388 -5.12 21.68 24.33
CA LEU A 388 -5.84 22.88 24.79
C LEU A 388 -4.91 24.09 25.00
N ALA A 389 -3.67 23.87 25.43
CA ALA A 389 -2.66 24.92 25.54
C ALA A 389 -2.14 25.41 24.17
N ALA A 390 -1.98 24.50 23.20
CA ALA A 390 -1.62 24.87 21.83
C ALA A 390 -2.77 25.53 21.05
N HIS A 391 -4.02 25.17 21.39
CA HIS A 391 -5.23 25.59 20.69
C HIS A 391 -6.32 26.07 21.69
N PRO A 392 -6.11 27.23 22.35
CA PRO A 392 -7.01 27.76 23.40
C PRO A 392 -8.38 28.23 22.89
N ASP A 393 -8.56 28.26 21.57
CA ASP A 393 -9.83 28.43 20.85
C ASP A 393 -10.70 27.16 20.85
N THR A 394 -10.14 25.99 21.16
CA THR A 394 -10.87 24.71 21.24
C THR A 394 -11.94 24.74 22.33
N ASP A 395 -13.17 24.35 21.96
CA ASP A 395 -14.31 24.25 22.88
C ASP A 395 -14.89 22.83 22.97
N TYR A 396 -14.65 22.00 21.95
CA TYR A 396 -14.98 20.57 21.91
C TYR A 396 -13.77 19.81 21.36
N LEU A 397 -13.38 18.71 22.00
CA LEU A 397 -12.17 17.94 21.70
C LEU A 397 -12.47 16.45 21.85
N TYR A 398 -12.05 15.62 20.90
CA TYR A 398 -12.18 14.16 20.98
C TYR A 398 -10.88 13.42 20.65
N SER A 399 -10.72 12.18 21.14
CA SER A 399 -9.61 11.28 20.81
C SER A 399 -10.05 10.11 19.93
N ASP A 400 -9.10 9.24 19.53
CA ASP A 400 -9.43 7.88 19.10
C ASP A 400 -9.75 6.99 20.32
N ASP A 401 -10.51 5.92 20.11
CA ASP A 401 -10.86 4.90 21.12
C ASP A 401 -10.74 3.47 20.57
N ASP A 402 -10.60 2.50 21.47
CA ASP A 402 -10.72 1.08 21.17
C ASP A 402 -11.63 0.40 22.19
N LYS A 403 -11.95 -0.87 21.94
CA LYS A 403 -12.75 -1.69 22.84
C LYS A 403 -11.86 -2.54 23.73
N ILE A 404 -12.22 -2.68 25.00
CA ILE A 404 -11.53 -3.53 25.97
C ILE A 404 -12.48 -4.61 26.52
N ASP A 405 -12.00 -5.84 26.68
CA ASP A 405 -12.79 -6.90 27.30
C ASP A 405 -12.69 -6.92 28.84
N ALA A 406 -13.36 -7.87 29.48
CA ALA A 406 -13.29 -8.05 30.94
C ALA A 406 -11.89 -8.49 31.43
N ALA A 407 -11.09 -9.16 30.58
CA ALA A 407 -9.74 -9.63 30.90
C ALA A 407 -8.66 -8.56 30.66
N GLY A 408 -8.99 -7.46 29.98
CA GLY A 408 -8.09 -6.35 29.65
C GLY A 408 -7.47 -6.43 28.26
N ASN A 409 -7.93 -7.33 27.37
CA ASN A 409 -7.47 -7.37 25.98
C ASN A 409 -8.17 -6.26 25.19
N ARG A 410 -7.43 -5.54 24.33
CA ARG A 410 -7.96 -4.43 23.53
C ARG A 410 -8.11 -4.80 22.05
N PHE A 411 -9.19 -4.36 21.41
CA PHE A 411 -9.60 -4.77 20.06
C PHE A 411 -10.50 -3.72 19.38
N ALA A 412 -10.82 -3.92 18.10
CA ALA A 412 -11.74 -3.08 17.32
C ALA A 412 -11.47 -1.55 17.40
N PRO A 413 -10.28 -1.08 16.98
CA PRO A 413 -9.88 0.33 17.11
C PRO A 413 -10.64 1.28 16.18
N GLN A 414 -11.06 2.41 16.74
CA GLN A 414 -11.72 3.52 16.06
C GLN A 414 -10.75 4.70 15.87
N PHE A 415 -9.88 4.59 14.88
CA PHE A 415 -9.03 5.69 14.42
C PHE A 415 -9.89 6.67 13.60
N LYS A 416 -10.27 7.79 14.20
CA LYS A 416 -11.25 8.71 13.64
C LYS A 416 -10.61 9.64 12.61
N ALA A 417 -11.46 10.16 11.73
CA ALA A 417 -11.15 11.35 10.94
C ALA A 417 -11.14 12.59 11.87
N GLY A 418 -10.51 13.68 11.41
CA GLY A 418 -10.71 15.01 11.98
C GLY A 418 -12.14 15.53 11.80
N TRP A 419 -12.37 16.80 12.14
CA TRP A 419 -13.73 17.33 12.26
C TRP A 419 -14.50 17.32 10.93
N SER A 420 -15.67 16.68 10.96
CA SER A 420 -16.50 16.37 9.80
C SER A 420 -17.99 16.47 10.20
N PRO A 421 -18.60 17.68 10.18
CA PRO A 421 -19.98 17.89 10.62
C PRO A 421 -21.00 17.09 9.79
N GLU A 422 -20.70 16.78 8.53
CA GLU A 422 -21.55 15.94 7.69
C GLU A 422 -21.42 14.43 8.01
N LEU A 423 -20.29 13.99 8.60
CA LEU A 423 -20.17 12.65 9.18
C LEU A 423 -20.91 12.55 10.52
N LEU A 424 -20.85 13.61 11.34
CA LEU A 424 -21.61 13.64 12.60
C LEU A 424 -23.11 13.55 12.36
N LEU A 425 -23.65 14.04 11.23
CA LEU A 425 -25.07 13.81 10.91
C LEU A 425 -25.40 12.33 10.64
N SER A 426 -24.42 11.51 10.25
CA SER A 426 -24.63 10.10 9.93
C SER A 426 -24.59 9.19 11.16
N TYR A 427 -23.64 9.42 12.09
CA TYR A 427 -23.58 8.77 13.42
C TYR A 427 -22.61 9.50 14.37
N MET A 428 -22.67 9.16 15.66
CA MET A 428 -21.82 9.71 16.72
C MET A 428 -20.35 9.21 16.65
N TYR A 429 -19.61 9.65 15.62
CA TYR A 429 -18.23 9.21 15.40
C TYR A 429 -17.21 9.88 16.33
N CYS A 430 -17.52 11.08 16.84
CA CYS A 430 -16.67 11.86 17.76
C CYS A 430 -16.97 11.60 19.24
N ALA A 431 -17.30 10.35 19.57
CA ALA A 431 -17.34 9.86 20.94
C ALA A 431 -15.92 9.76 21.55
N HIS A 432 -15.87 9.31 22.81
CA HIS A 432 -14.74 9.05 23.73
C HIS A 432 -13.29 9.17 23.20
N LEU A 433 -12.34 9.77 23.92
CA LEU A 433 -12.49 10.64 25.10
C LEU A 433 -12.99 12.01 24.65
N VAL A 434 -14.18 12.42 25.08
CA VAL A 434 -14.72 13.76 24.79
C VAL A 434 -14.33 14.71 25.93
N THR A 435 -13.71 15.83 25.59
CA THR A 435 -13.43 16.96 26.48
C THR A 435 -14.05 18.24 25.93
N VAL A 436 -14.76 19.00 26.75
CA VAL A 436 -15.51 20.20 26.35
C VAL A 436 -15.31 21.34 27.33
N ARG A 437 -15.37 22.59 26.86
CA ARG A 437 -15.28 23.75 27.75
C ARG A 437 -16.52 23.81 28.65
N ARG A 438 -16.32 23.95 29.97
CA ARG A 438 -17.42 23.96 30.95
C ARG A 438 -18.45 25.08 30.68
N SER A 439 -18.01 26.24 30.20
CA SER A 439 -18.91 27.33 29.83
C SER A 439 -19.85 26.97 28.67
N LEU A 440 -19.35 26.26 27.65
CA LEU A 440 -20.17 25.77 26.53
C LEU A 440 -21.19 24.72 26.99
N TYR A 441 -20.78 23.82 27.90
CA TYR A 441 -21.69 22.84 28.50
C TYR A 441 -22.81 23.52 29.29
N GLN A 442 -22.49 24.57 30.06
CA GLN A 442 -23.44 25.36 30.84
C GLN A 442 -24.39 26.19 29.96
N GLU A 443 -23.85 26.86 28.92
CA GLU A 443 -24.63 27.63 27.94
C GLU A 443 -25.69 26.78 27.23
N LEU A 444 -25.33 25.54 26.90
CA LEU A 444 -26.22 24.58 26.22
C LEU A 444 -27.11 23.76 27.18
N GLY A 445 -27.09 24.03 28.48
CA GLY A 445 -27.91 23.33 29.47
C GLY A 445 -27.55 21.84 29.67
N GLY A 446 -26.33 21.43 29.32
CA GLY A 446 -25.82 20.07 29.51
C GLY A 446 -26.53 18.98 28.69
N MET A 447 -26.59 17.78 29.26
CA MET A 447 -27.27 16.61 28.68
C MET A 447 -28.79 16.76 28.80
N ARG A 448 -29.54 16.52 27.72
CA ARG A 448 -31.01 16.59 27.73
C ARG A 448 -31.63 15.28 28.22
N ILE A 449 -32.67 15.39 29.02
CA ILE A 449 -33.56 14.28 29.39
C ILE A 449 -34.48 13.96 28.18
N GLY A 450 -34.79 12.69 27.96
CA GLY A 450 -35.52 12.20 26.79
C GLY A 450 -34.64 11.88 25.58
N PHE A 451 -33.35 11.66 25.81
CA PHE A 451 -32.34 11.26 24.83
C PHE A 451 -31.45 10.10 25.33
N GLU A 452 -31.86 9.38 26.37
CA GLU A 452 -31.05 8.41 27.09
C GLU A 452 -30.57 7.25 26.20
N GLY A 453 -29.24 7.05 26.14
CA GLY A 453 -28.57 6.16 25.19
C GLY A 453 -28.14 6.82 23.88
N SER A 454 -28.37 8.13 23.72
CA SER A 454 -27.81 8.99 22.66
C SER A 454 -27.70 10.46 23.14
N GLN A 455 -27.55 10.67 24.46
CA GLN A 455 -27.46 12.00 25.07
C GLN A 455 -26.14 12.69 24.74
N ASP A 456 -25.08 11.90 24.60
CA ASP A 456 -23.77 12.26 24.04
C ASP A 456 -23.90 12.76 22.59
N TYR A 457 -24.69 12.07 21.77
CA TYR A 457 -24.89 12.40 20.37
C TYR A 457 -25.71 13.70 20.20
N ASP A 458 -26.78 13.86 20.98
CA ASP A 458 -27.52 15.12 21.08
C ASP A 458 -26.61 16.28 21.52
N PHE A 459 -25.84 16.09 22.58
CA PHE A 459 -24.93 17.12 23.07
C PHE A 459 -23.84 17.46 22.04
N ALA A 460 -23.22 16.47 21.39
CA ALA A 460 -22.21 16.69 20.36
C ALA A 460 -22.78 17.46 19.16
N LEU A 461 -23.98 17.12 18.69
CA LEU A 461 -24.64 17.86 17.61
C LEU A 461 -24.87 19.32 17.99
N ARG A 462 -25.36 19.62 19.21
CA ARG A 462 -25.57 20.99 19.70
C ARG A 462 -24.26 21.75 19.96
N ALA A 463 -23.27 21.11 20.59
CA ALA A 463 -22.01 21.74 20.97
C ALA A 463 -21.17 22.12 19.75
N THR A 464 -21.11 21.24 18.75
CA THR A 464 -20.33 21.47 17.53
C THR A 464 -20.96 22.49 16.56
N GLU A 465 -22.18 22.95 16.81
CA GLU A 465 -22.83 24.04 16.05
C GLU A 465 -22.39 25.43 16.49
N VAL A 466 -21.90 25.58 17.73
CA VAL A 466 -21.53 26.89 18.33
C VAL A 466 -20.10 26.93 18.89
N ALA A 467 -19.41 25.79 19.01
CA ALA A 467 -17.99 25.73 19.36
C ALA A 467 -17.13 26.55 18.39
N ARG A 468 -16.24 27.40 18.91
CA ARG A 468 -15.31 28.20 18.10
C ARG A 468 -14.34 27.32 17.32
N ARG A 469 -13.96 26.19 17.92
CA ARG A 469 -13.16 25.12 17.30
C ARG A 469 -13.50 23.76 17.89
N VAL A 470 -13.57 22.77 17.00
CA VAL A 470 -13.63 21.35 17.30
C VAL A 470 -12.26 20.73 17.00
N GLY A 471 -11.63 20.11 17.99
CA GLY A 471 -10.32 19.47 17.89
C GLY A 471 -10.39 17.95 17.90
N HIS A 472 -9.36 17.30 17.34
CA HIS A 472 -9.13 15.86 17.39
C HIS A 472 -7.69 15.59 17.84
N ILE A 473 -7.52 14.56 18.69
CA ILE A 473 -6.21 13.97 18.99
C ILE A 473 -6.18 12.57 18.37
N PRO A 474 -5.38 12.31 17.31
CA PRO A 474 -5.27 11.00 16.69
C PRO A 474 -4.42 10.05 17.54
N ARG A 475 -4.91 9.75 18.75
CA ARG A 475 -4.31 8.84 19.73
C ARG A 475 -5.39 8.05 20.45
N MET A 476 -5.02 6.84 20.80
CA MET A 476 -5.84 5.85 21.49
C MET A 476 -5.94 6.14 22.99
N LEU A 477 -6.68 7.19 23.36
CA LEU A 477 -6.66 7.72 24.74
C LEU A 477 -7.71 7.10 25.67
N TYR A 478 -8.66 6.34 25.13
CA TYR A 478 -9.82 5.80 25.83
C TYR A 478 -10.06 4.32 25.47
N HIS A 479 -10.47 3.51 26.45
CA HIS A 479 -10.70 2.06 26.31
C HIS A 479 -12.13 1.70 26.76
N TRP A 480 -13.02 1.45 25.80
CA TRP A 480 -14.47 1.26 26.00
C TRP A 480 -14.82 -0.21 26.28
N ARG A 481 -15.41 -0.52 27.43
CA ARG A 481 -15.57 -1.90 27.91
C ARG A 481 -16.77 -2.61 27.29
N VAL A 482 -16.52 -3.80 26.77
CA VAL A 482 -17.55 -4.70 26.25
C VAL A 482 -18.01 -5.66 27.33
N LEU A 483 -19.07 -5.30 28.04
CA LEU A 483 -19.79 -6.18 28.96
C LEU A 483 -21.04 -6.80 28.29
N PRO A 484 -21.41 -8.06 28.60
CA PRO A 484 -22.61 -8.69 28.05
C PRO A 484 -23.89 -7.89 28.36
N GLY A 485 -24.58 -7.45 27.31
CA GLY A 485 -25.78 -6.60 27.43
C GLY A 485 -25.51 -5.08 27.46
N SER A 486 -24.24 -4.65 27.46
CA SER A 486 -23.88 -3.25 27.21
C SER A 486 -24.13 -2.87 25.74
N THR A 487 -24.40 -1.59 25.49
CA THR A 487 -24.45 -1.02 24.12
C THR A 487 -23.10 -1.12 23.39
N ALA A 488 -22.00 -1.32 24.13
CA ALA A 488 -20.70 -1.68 23.58
C ALA A 488 -20.71 -3.04 22.84
N THR A 489 -21.64 -3.95 23.17
CA THR A 489 -21.84 -5.24 22.48
C THR A 489 -22.66 -5.07 21.20
N SER A 490 -23.80 -4.37 21.27
CA SER A 490 -24.61 -3.98 20.09
C SER A 490 -25.56 -2.82 20.43
N GLY A 491 -25.91 -2.00 19.42
CA GLY A 491 -26.90 -0.92 19.60
C GLY A 491 -28.30 -1.43 19.96
N ASP A 492 -28.64 -2.63 19.47
CA ASP A 492 -29.92 -3.30 19.73
C ASP A 492 -30.17 -3.62 21.21
N ALA A 493 -29.15 -3.52 22.08
CA ALA A 493 -29.30 -3.66 23.53
C ALA A 493 -30.31 -2.65 24.13
N LYS A 494 -30.53 -1.49 23.49
CA LYS A 494 -31.50 -0.47 23.92
C LYS A 494 -32.20 0.17 22.71
N PRO A 495 -33.26 -0.44 22.12
CA PRO A 495 -33.87 0.06 20.87
C PRO A 495 -34.38 1.50 20.90
N ALA A 496 -34.67 2.06 22.09
CA ALA A 496 -35.05 3.46 22.26
C ALA A 496 -33.91 4.46 21.93
N SER A 497 -32.64 4.04 22.06
CA SER A 497 -31.49 4.89 21.70
C SER A 497 -31.50 5.27 20.23
N PHE A 498 -31.87 4.36 19.33
CA PHE A 498 -31.98 4.65 17.90
C PHE A 498 -33.01 5.74 17.60
N GLU A 499 -34.12 5.81 18.35
CA GLU A 499 -35.12 6.87 18.18
C GLU A 499 -34.65 8.20 18.79
N ALA A 500 -33.94 8.16 19.93
CA ALA A 500 -33.28 9.33 20.49
C ALA A 500 -32.24 9.93 19.53
N GLY A 501 -31.38 9.09 18.94
CA GLY A 501 -30.40 9.50 17.93
C GLY A 501 -31.05 10.00 16.63
N ARG A 502 -32.12 9.35 16.16
CA ARG A 502 -32.90 9.81 14.99
C ARG A 502 -33.44 11.22 15.22
N ARG A 503 -34.07 11.45 16.38
CA ARG A 503 -34.57 12.78 16.80
C ARG A 503 -33.46 13.80 16.97
N ALA A 504 -32.30 13.41 17.53
CA ALA A 504 -31.16 14.32 17.69
C ALA A 504 -30.68 14.86 16.34
N VAL A 505 -30.59 14.00 15.32
CA VAL A 505 -30.25 14.41 13.94
C VAL A 505 -31.35 15.25 13.30
N GLU A 506 -32.64 14.94 13.50
CA GLU A 506 -33.76 15.78 13.02
C GLU A 506 -33.72 17.19 13.63
N GLU A 507 -33.57 17.27 14.95
CA GLU A 507 -33.47 18.54 15.67
C GLU A 507 -32.18 19.31 15.30
N ALA A 508 -31.08 18.62 14.97
CA ALA A 508 -29.84 19.24 14.50
C ALA A 508 -29.94 19.79 13.07
N LEU A 509 -30.50 19.02 12.14
CA LEU A 509 -30.78 19.50 10.79
C LEU A 509 -31.68 20.74 10.84
N ALA A 510 -32.76 20.70 11.64
CA ALA A 510 -33.68 21.83 11.82
C ALA A 510 -33.02 23.11 12.35
N ARG A 511 -31.97 23.01 13.20
CA ARG A 511 -31.18 24.16 13.66
C ARG A 511 -30.19 24.68 12.60
N ARG A 512 -29.61 23.78 11.80
CA ARG A 512 -28.49 24.07 10.86
C ARG A 512 -28.90 24.73 9.53
N GLY A 513 -30.11 25.26 9.38
CA GLY A 513 -30.55 25.83 8.09
C GLY A 513 -31.81 26.70 8.12
N SER A 514 -32.03 27.39 6.99
CA SER A 514 -33.23 28.19 6.67
C SER A 514 -34.34 27.26 6.06
N PRO A 515 -35.41 27.69 5.33
CA PRO A 515 -36.66 26.91 5.17
C PRO A 515 -36.61 25.65 4.25
N ALA A 516 -35.48 24.95 4.17
CA ALA A 516 -35.33 23.64 3.53
C ALA A 516 -35.89 22.46 4.36
N HIS A 517 -36.30 22.70 5.61
CA HIS A 517 -36.58 21.65 6.59
C HIS A 517 -37.97 21.00 6.47
N GLU A 518 -38.92 21.62 5.76
CA GLU A 518 -40.21 21.00 5.50
C GLU A 518 -40.02 19.76 4.59
N GLY A 519 -40.07 18.58 5.20
CA GLY A 519 -40.00 17.30 4.50
C GLY A 519 -38.61 16.66 4.39
N ILE A 520 -37.60 17.13 5.14
CA ILE A 520 -36.41 16.29 5.36
C ILE A 520 -36.82 15.08 6.21
N ARG A 521 -36.45 13.87 5.78
CA ARG A 521 -36.69 12.62 6.52
C ARG A 521 -35.37 12.01 6.96
N VAL A 522 -35.21 11.82 8.27
CA VAL A 522 -34.10 11.05 8.86
C VAL A 522 -34.58 9.62 9.14
N PHE A 523 -33.84 8.64 8.63
CA PHE A 523 -34.16 7.22 8.77
C PHE A 523 -32.89 6.37 8.83
N ARG A 524 -32.97 5.17 9.41
CA ARG A 524 -31.87 4.20 9.29
C ARG A 524 -32.02 3.45 7.96
N PRO A 525 -30.99 3.36 7.12
CA PRO A 525 -31.07 2.57 5.89
C PRO A 525 -31.13 1.07 6.24
N SER A 526 -31.80 0.25 5.42
CA SER A 526 -32.12 -1.13 5.80
C SER A 526 -30.90 -2.03 6.10
N TRP A 527 -29.70 -1.69 5.61
CA TRP A 527 -28.47 -2.37 5.97
C TRP A 527 -28.01 -2.07 7.40
N ALA A 528 -28.20 -0.83 7.87
CA ALA A 528 -27.94 -0.43 9.26
C ALA A 528 -28.98 -1.03 10.21
N GLU A 529 -30.26 -1.07 9.80
CA GLU A 529 -31.33 -1.72 10.57
C GLU A 529 -31.07 -3.22 10.77
N ARG A 530 -30.65 -3.95 9.71
CA ARG A 530 -30.28 -5.37 9.82
C ARG A 530 -28.99 -5.62 10.59
N GLY A 531 -28.14 -4.60 10.74
CA GLY A 531 -26.86 -4.69 11.46
C GLY A 531 -26.90 -4.20 12.91
N GLY A 532 -28.05 -3.75 13.42
CA GLY A 532 -28.14 -3.18 14.76
C GLY A 532 -27.39 -1.85 14.93
N LEU A 533 -27.22 -1.10 13.85
CA LEU A 533 -26.37 0.09 13.80
C LEU A 533 -27.15 1.39 14.02
N GLY A 534 -26.55 2.33 14.75
CA GLY A 534 -27.05 3.69 14.96
C GLY A 534 -26.65 4.65 13.84
N ILE A 535 -26.78 4.21 12.59
CA ILE A 535 -26.41 4.99 11.40
C ILE A 535 -27.67 5.51 10.70
N PHE A 536 -27.67 6.80 10.38
CA PHE A 536 -28.80 7.52 9.79
C PHE A 536 -28.47 8.04 8.38
N TRP A 537 -29.48 8.03 7.52
CA TRP A 537 -29.50 8.59 6.17
C TRP A 537 -30.59 9.66 6.07
N HIS A 538 -30.40 10.58 5.12
CA HIS A 538 -31.20 11.79 4.96
C HIS A 538 -31.83 11.82 3.57
N ASP A 539 -33.16 11.79 3.51
CA ASP A 539 -33.91 12.14 2.30
C ASP A 539 -34.33 13.61 2.38
N PHE A 540 -33.67 14.45 1.59
CA PHE A 540 -33.98 15.87 1.45
C PHE A 540 -35.13 16.09 0.44
N PRO A 541 -35.84 17.24 0.49
CA PRO A 541 -36.93 17.53 -0.44
C PRO A 541 -36.52 17.59 -1.92
N ASP A 542 -37.45 17.22 -2.81
CA ASP A 542 -37.26 17.25 -4.27
C ASP A 542 -37.44 18.64 -4.90
N HIS A 543 -37.28 19.70 -4.10
CA HIS A 543 -37.45 21.08 -4.53
C HIS A 543 -36.51 22.01 -3.73
N GLY A 544 -36.16 23.15 -4.32
CA GLY A 544 -35.15 24.05 -3.78
C GLY A 544 -34.53 24.89 -4.90
N PRO A 545 -33.22 25.17 -4.85
CA PRO A 545 -32.53 26.02 -5.82
C PRO A 545 -32.38 25.37 -7.20
N SER A 546 -32.22 26.20 -8.24
CA SER A 546 -32.09 25.75 -9.63
C SER A 546 -30.72 25.12 -9.92
N VAL A 547 -30.71 24.02 -10.66
CA VAL A 547 -29.50 23.28 -11.04
C VAL A 547 -29.31 23.25 -12.56
N ALA A 548 -28.16 23.70 -13.05
CA ALA A 548 -27.72 23.42 -14.43
C ALA A 548 -26.82 22.17 -14.45
N ILE A 549 -27.30 21.09 -15.06
CA ILE A 549 -26.53 19.86 -15.30
C ILE A 549 -25.72 20.04 -16.60
N LEU A 550 -24.40 20.17 -16.47
CA LEU A 550 -23.46 20.37 -17.55
C LEU A 550 -22.89 19.01 -18.01
N VAL A 551 -23.20 18.61 -19.23
CA VAL A 551 -22.82 17.31 -19.81
C VAL A 551 -21.88 17.49 -21.00
N PRO A 552 -20.55 17.44 -20.83
CA PRO A 552 -19.60 17.54 -21.93
C PRO A 552 -19.59 16.27 -22.78
N THR A 553 -19.57 16.44 -24.11
CA THR A 553 -19.61 15.34 -25.07
C THR A 553 -18.83 15.66 -26.34
N ARG A 554 -18.30 14.61 -26.96
CA ARG A 554 -17.81 14.63 -28.35
C ARG A 554 -18.10 13.27 -28.99
N ASN A 555 -18.93 13.27 -30.04
CA ASN A 555 -19.44 12.05 -30.66
C ASN A 555 -20.09 11.11 -29.61
N ARG A 556 -19.94 9.79 -29.76
CA ARG A 556 -20.38 8.74 -28.80
C ARG A 556 -21.82 8.91 -28.30
N LEU A 557 -22.74 9.08 -29.25
CA LEU A 557 -24.19 9.07 -29.04
C LEU A 557 -24.69 7.89 -28.18
N ASP A 558 -24.02 6.73 -28.23
CA ASP A 558 -24.35 5.55 -27.42
C ASP A 558 -24.17 5.76 -25.90
N LEU A 559 -23.19 6.58 -25.50
CA LEU A 559 -22.95 6.97 -24.11
C LEU A 559 -23.86 8.15 -23.73
N LEU A 560 -23.77 9.25 -24.49
CA LEU A 560 -24.55 10.47 -24.25
C LEU A 560 -26.05 10.18 -24.12
N ARG A 561 -26.61 9.36 -25.01
CA ARG A 561 -28.04 9.02 -24.96
C ARG A 561 -28.38 8.22 -23.69
N ARG A 562 -27.51 7.32 -23.22
CA ARG A 562 -27.74 6.53 -22.00
C ARG A 562 -27.81 7.44 -20.77
N CYS A 563 -26.85 8.36 -20.64
CA CYS A 563 -26.86 9.38 -19.60
C CYS A 563 -28.18 10.19 -19.63
N LEU A 564 -28.53 10.78 -20.78
CA LEU A 564 -29.75 11.59 -20.94
C LEU A 564 -31.07 10.81 -20.79
N ASP A 565 -31.12 9.54 -21.22
CA ASP A 565 -32.28 8.67 -21.00
C ASP A 565 -32.41 8.28 -19.51
N SER A 566 -31.29 8.16 -18.76
CA SER A 566 -31.30 7.87 -17.32
C SER A 566 -31.67 9.08 -16.44
N LEU A 567 -31.26 10.30 -16.83
CA LEU A 567 -31.57 11.53 -16.08
C LEU A 567 -33.08 11.76 -15.90
N LYS A 568 -33.91 11.18 -16.76
CA LYS A 568 -35.39 11.20 -16.70
C LYS A 568 -35.96 10.52 -15.44
N ALA A 569 -35.18 9.72 -14.73
CA ALA A 569 -35.56 9.14 -13.45
C ALA A 569 -35.39 10.10 -12.25
N THR A 570 -34.74 11.25 -12.43
CA THR A 570 -34.44 12.21 -11.35
C THR A 570 -35.72 12.81 -10.77
N THR A 571 -35.91 12.71 -9.44
CA THR A 571 -37.10 13.22 -8.75
C THR A 571 -37.05 14.72 -8.44
N TYR A 572 -35.85 15.30 -8.37
CA TYR A 572 -35.64 16.74 -8.14
C TYR A 572 -36.31 17.57 -9.24
N ARG A 573 -36.97 18.68 -8.88
CA ARG A 573 -37.86 19.40 -9.80
C ARG A 573 -37.20 20.52 -10.60
N ASP A 574 -36.32 21.31 -9.99
CA ASP A 574 -35.74 22.51 -10.62
C ASP A 574 -34.33 22.24 -11.16
N TYR A 575 -34.27 21.46 -12.23
CA TYR A 575 -33.04 21.25 -12.98
C TYR A 575 -33.26 21.38 -14.49
N ARG A 576 -32.21 21.78 -15.20
CA ARG A 576 -32.14 21.64 -16.66
C ARG A 576 -30.81 21.03 -17.09
N VAL A 577 -30.82 20.34 -18.22
CA VAL A 577 -29.62 19.72 -18.81
C VAL A 577 -29.11 20.59 -19.95
N VAL A 578 -27.81 20.86 -19.92
CA VAL A 578 -27.07 21.66 -20.90
C VAL A 578 -25.90 20.83 -21.42
N ILE A 579 -25.97 20.44 -22.68
CA ILE A 579 -24.99 19.58 -23.33
C ILE A 579 -23.87 20.46 -23.90
N ILE A 580 -22.61 20.17 -23.58
CA ILE A 580 -21.46 20.89 -24.12
C ILE A 580 -20.89 20.08 -25.28
N ASP A 581 -21.23 20.49 -26.51
CA ASP A 581 -20.77 19.87 -27.76
C ASP A 581 -19.37 20.40 -28.11
N ASN A 582 -18.34 19.68 -27.65
CA ASN A 582 -16.94 19.96 -27.96
C ASN A 582 -16.55 19.31 -29.29
N GLU A 583 -17.01 19.94 -30.38
CA GLU A 583 -16.60 19.64 -31.76
C GLU A 583 -16.90 18.19 -32.19
N SER A 584 -18.14 17.73 -31.98
CA SER A 584 -18.63 16.48 -32.58
C SER A 584 -18.66 16.58 -34.11
N ASP A 585 -18.21 15.53 -34.79
CA ASP A 585 -18.18 15.41 -36.25
C ASP A 585 -19.00 14.21 -36.77
N ASP A 586 -19.42 13.28 -35.89
CA ASP A 586 -20.32 12.17 -36.23
C ASP A 586 -21.73 12.68 -36.62
N PRO A 587 -22.22 12.39 -37.85
CA PRO A 587 -23.55 12.78 -38.28
C PRO A 587 -24.70 12.25 -37.41
N LYS A 588 -24.52 11.11 -36.71
CA LYS A 588 -25.56 10.57 -35.82
C LYS A 588 -25.67 11.40 -34.55
N THR A 589 -24.55 11.70 -33.90
CA THR A 589 -24.46 12.58 -32.72
C THR A 589 -24.99 13.97 -33.06
N LEU A 590 -24.50 14.59 -34.14
CA LEU A 590 -24.98 15.89 -34.62
C LEU A 590 -26.49 15.89 -34.91
N GLY A 591 -26.98 14.85 -35.58
CA GLY A 591 -28.41 14.68 -35.88
C GLY A 591 -29.29 14.41 -34.65
N TYR A 592 -28.73 13.90 -33.55
CA TYR A 592 -29.42 13.74 -32.28
C TYR A 592 -29.43 15.04 -31.46
N LEU A 593 -28.29 15.73 -31.34
CA LEU A 593 -28.18 17.02 -30.65
C LEU A 593 -29.19 18.04 -31.20
N ALA A 594 -29.35 18.10 -32.52
CA ALA A 594 -30.32 18.98 -33.18
C ALA A 594 -31.81 18.65 -32.89
N ARG A 595 -32.11 17.57 -32.16
CA ARG A 595 -33.48 17.11 -31.82
C ARG A 595 -33.63 16.59 -30.38
N CYS A 596 -32.64 16.77 -29.51
CA CYS A 596 -32.65 16.15 -28.17
C CYS A 596 -33.61 16.84 -27.17
N GLY A 597 -34.00 18.10 -27.44
CA GLY A 597 -34.87 18.89 -26.55
C GLY A 597 -34.15 19.56 -25.37
N HIS A 598 -32.83 19.40 -25.27
CA HIS A 598 -31.98 20.06 -24.27
C HIS A 598 -31.24 21.27 -24.87
N GLU A 599 -30.70 22.12 -24.00
CA GLU A 599 -29.80 23.21 -24.41
C GLU A 599 -28.47 22.60 -24.90
N VAL A 600 -27.92 23.10 -26.02
CA VAL A 600 -26.65 22.60 -26.59
C VAL A 600 -25.69 23.76 -26.81
N LEU A 601 -24.66 23.84 -25.98
CA LEU A 601 -23.59 24.83 -26.10
C LEU A 601 -22.43 24.25 -26.90
N ARG A 602 -22.17 24.81 -28.08
CA ARG A 602 -20.95 24.50 -28.84
C ARG A 602 -19.78 25.32 -28.31
N ILE A 603 -18.75 24.62 -27.86
CA ILE A 603 -17.55 25.21 -27.27
C ILE A 603 -16.36 24.40 -27.77
N ALA A 604 -15.53 25.00 -28.62
CA ALA A 604 -14.31 24.39 -29.12
C ALA A 604 -13.18 24.50 -28.08
N SER A 605 -12.25 23.55 -28.07
CA SER A 605 -11.11 23.61 -27.16
C SER A 605 -9.96 24.46 -27.73
N PRO A 606 -9.24 25.25 -26.90
CA PRO A 606 -8.26 26.23 -27.39
C PRO A 606 -7.08 25.56 -28.13
N GLY A 607 -6.69 26.15 -29.27
CA GLY A 607 -5.58 25.66 -30.08
C GLY A 607 -5.77 24.26 -30.67
N GLY A 608 -7.00 23.73 -30.71
CA GLY A 608 -7.30 22.38 -31.21
C GLY A 608 -6.83 21.24 -30.27
N ARG A 609 -6.45 21.56 -29.03
CA ARG A 609 -6.13 20.58 -27.98
C ARG A 609 -7.28 20.53 -26.99
N PHE A 610 -7.76 19.33 -26.67
CA PHE A 610 -8.85 19.15 -25.72
C PHE A 610 -8.51 19.75 -24.34
N SER A 611 -9.44 20.52 -23.79
CA SER A 611 -9.40 20.99 -22.40
C SER A 611 -10.78 20.83 -21.76
N PHE A 612 -10.89 19.87 -20.85
CA PHE A 612 -12.09 19.65 -20.05
C PHE A 612 -12.37 20.85 -19.14
N ALA A 613 -11.32 21.43 -18.55
CA ALA A 613 -11.42 22.63 -17.73
C ALA A 613 -12.05 23.80 -18.52
N HIS A 614 -11.52 24.10 -19.71
CA HIS A 614 -11.98 25.23 -20.53
C HIS A 614 -13.45 25.11 -20.95
N ILE A 615 -13.87 23.96 -21.50
CA ILE A 615 -15.24 23.82 -22.02
C ILE A 615 -16.29 23.92 -20.89
N ASN A 616 -15.95 23.45 -19.69
CA ASN A 616 -16.80 23.58 -18.51
C ASN A 616 -16.78 25.01 -17.93
N ASN A 617 -15.63 25.68 -17.90
CA ASN A 617 -15.50 27.10 -17.52
C ASN A 617 -16.36 28.01 -18.41
N GLU A 618 -16.30 27.80 -19.73
CA GLU A 618 -17.10 28.54 -20.70
C GLU A 618 -18.60 28.26 -20.55
N ALA A 619 -19.01 27.01 -20.31
CA ALA A 619 -20.41 26.66 -20.07
C ALA A 619 -20.96 27.26 -18.77
N ALA A 620 -20.21 27.14 -17.67
CA ALA A 620 -20.55 27.71 -16.36
C ALA A 620 -20.82 29.22 -16.40
N ARG A 621 -20.06 29.94 -17.23
CA ARG A 621 -20.25 31.39 -17.46
C ARG A 621 -21.48 31.73 -18.31
N ARG A 622 -21.93 30.82 -19.18
CA ARG A 622 -23.07 31.03 -20.10
C ARG A 622 -24.43 30.61 -19.54
N VAL A 623 -24.47 29.59 -18.68
CA VAL A 623 -25.72 29.17 -18.02
C VAL A 623 -26.08 30.11 -16.86
N ASP A 624 -27.37 30.33 -16.65
CA ASP A 624 -27.91 30.99 -15.45
C ASP A 624 -28.67 29.96 -14.58
N ALA A 625 -28.15 29.68 -13.38
CA ALA A 625 -28.69 28.76 -12.37
C ALA A 625 -27.98 29.02 -11.04
N GLU A 626 -28.60 28.67 -9.90
CA GLU A 626 -27.95 28.86 -8.60
C GLU A 626 -26.81 27.86 -8.37
N HIS A 627 -26.98 26.61 -8.82
CA HIS A 627 -25.99 25.54 -8.71
C HIS A 627 -25.60 24.98 -10.09
N LEU A 628 -24.34 24.57 -10.21
CA LEU A 628 -23.80 23.81 -11.33
C LEU A 628 -23.58 22.36 -10.90
N LEU A 629 -24.00 21.41 -11.73
CA LEU A 629 -23.58 20.01 -11.64
C LEU A 629 -22.74 19.66 -12.88
N PHE A 630 -21.46 19.33 -12.69
CA PHE A 630 -20.65 18.70 -13.74
C PHE A 630 -20.93 17.20 -13.76
N LEU A 631 -21.24 16.63 -14.93
CA LEU A 631 -21.64 15.23 -15.07
C LEU A 631 -21.09 14.63 -16.38
N ASN A 632 -20.30 13.56 -16.30
CA ASN A 632 -19.77 12.91 -17.51
C ASN A 632 -20.88 12.27 -18.36
N ASN A 633 -20.71 12.29 -19.69
CA ASN A 633 -21.69 11.73 -20.64
C ASN A 633 -21.77 10.19 -20.64
N ASP A 634 -20.89 9.50 -19.92
CA ASP A 634 -20.85 8.05 -19.72
C ASP A 634 -21.22 7.62 -18.28
N THR A 635 -22.07 8.42 -17.63
CA THR A 635 -22.76 8.07 -16.38
C THR A 635 -24.18 7.52 -16.61
N GLU A 636 -24.72 6.79 -15.64
CA GLU A 636 -26.12 6.36 -15.59
C GLU A 636 -26.67 6.44 -14.15
N VAL A 637 -27.82 7.09 -13.96
CA VAL A 637 -28.46 7.28 -12.65
C VAL A 637 -28.99 5.96 -12.08
N VAL A 638 -28.64 5.63 -10.83
CA VAL A 638 -29.13 4.42 -10.14
C VAL A 638 -30.23 4.71 -9.12
N ASP A 639 -30.08 5.78 -8.31
CA ASP A 639 -31.13 6.20 -7.35
C ASP A 639 -31.86 7.46 -7.85
N PRO A 640 -33.20 7.41 -8.05
CA PRO A 640 -34.01 8.57 -8.47
C PRO A 640 -33.82 9.85 -7.64
N ARG A 641 -33.51 9.74 -6.34
CA ARG A 641 -33.35 10.86 -5.41
C ARG A 641 -31.94 11.46 -5.36
N TRP A 642 -31.01 10.97 -6.19
CA TRP A 642 -29.59 11.34 -6.16
C TRP A 642 -29.35 12.85 -6.11
N LEU A 643 -29.97 13.63 -7.02
CA LEU A 643 -29.78 15.07 -7.09
C LEU A 643 -30.38 15.79 -5.88
N SER A 644 -31.57 15.38 -5.42
CA SER A 644 -32.19 15.91 -4.20
C SER A 644 -31.28 15.72 -2.98
N ARG A 645 -30.58 14.57 -2.88
CA ARG A 645 -29.59 14.31 -1.82
C ARG A 645 -28.34 15.17 -1.96
N MET A 646 -27.82 15.38 -3.17
CA MET A 646 -26.66 16.26 -3.38
C MET A 646 -26.98 17.73 -3.07
N VAL A 647 -28.12 18.24 -3.55
CA VAL A 647 -28.60 19.60 -3.27
C VAL A 647 -28.86 19.80 -1.77
N GLY A 648 -29.34 18.77 -1.07
CA GLY A 648 -29.51 18.78 0.37
C GLY A 648 -28.22 19.14 1.13
N TYR A 649 -27.11 18.45 0.84
CA TYR A 649 -25.81 18.77 1.44
C TYR A 649 -25.23 20.10 0.95
N ALA A 650 -25.40 20.46 -0.32
CA ALA A 650 -24.88 21.71 -0.88
C ALA A 650 -25.50 22.97 -0.25
N ARG A 651 -26.68 22.85 0.38
CA ARG A 651 -27.36 23.93 1.11
C ARG A 651 -26.97 24.03 2.59
N LEU A 652 -26.08 23.15 3.09
CA LEU A 652 -25.56 23.24 4.46
C LEU A 652 -24.45 24.30 4.55
N ALA A 653 -24.42 25.05 5.65
CA ALA A 653 -23.49 26.16 5.83
C ALA A 653 -22.01 25.72 5.72
N GLY A 654 -21.28 26.34 4.79
CA GLY A 654 -19.86 26.08 4.55
C GLY A 654 -19.56 24.86 3.67
N VAL A 655 -20.56 24.20 3.06
CA VAL A 655 -20.31 23.21 1.99
C VAL A 655 -20.07 23.93 0.67
N GLY A 656 -18.94 23.64 0.01
CA GLY A 656 -18.57 24.23 -1.28
C GLY A 656 -18.73 23.30 -2.48
N ALA A 657 -18.62 21.99 -2.28
CA ALA A 657 -18.82 20.98 -3.32
C ALA A 657 -19.40 19.67 -2.75
N VAL A 658 -20.23 18.98 -3.54
CA VAL A 658 -20.81 17.67 -3.19
C VAL A 658 -20.58 16.67 -4.32
N GLY A 659 -20.09 15.48 -3.99
CA GLY A 659 -19.82 14.39 -4.93
C GLY A 659 -20.72 13.18 -4.71
N ALA A 660 -21.13 12.55 -5.81
CA ALA A 660 -21.89 11.31 -5.80
C ALA A 660 -21.03 10.08 -5.49
N ARG A 661 -21.65 8.94 -5.15
CA ARG A 661 -21.03 7.62 -5.23
C ARG A 661 -21.05 7.12 -6.67
N LEU A 662 -19.86 6.92 -7.23
CA LEU A 662 -19.70 6.33 -8.56
C LEU A 662 -19.31 4.86 -8.43
N LEU A 663 -19.98 4.02 -9.22
CA LEU A 663 -19.75 2.59 -9.32
C LEU A 663 -19.26 2.19 -10.72
N TYR A 664 -18.38 1.20 -10.76
CA TYR A 664 -18.11 0.43 -11.96
C TYR A 664 -19.33 -0.40 -12.38
N PRO A 665 -19.47 -0.76 -13.68
CA PRO A 665 -20.58 -1.59 -14.17
C PRO A 665 -20.68 -3.00 -13.57
N ASP A 666 -19.64 -3.46 -12.86
CA ASP A 666 -19.62 -4.74 -12.12
C ASP A 666 -20.10 -4.62 -10.67
N GLY A 667 -20.52 -3.43 -10.23
CA GLY A 667 -20.99 -3.18 -8.87
C GLY A 667 -19.88 -2.96 -7.84
N ARG A 668 -18.64 -2.68 -8.26
CA ARG A 668 -17.58 -2.18 -7.36
C ARG A 668 -17.56 -0.65 -7.31
N VAL A 669 -17.13 -0.10 -6.19
CA VAL A 669 -16.96 1.34 -5.97
C VAL A 669 -15.78 1.86 -6.81
N GLN A 670 -16.00 2.99 -7.46
CA GLN A 670 -14.99 3.75 -8.20
C GLN A 670 -14.67 5.07 -7.50
N HIS A 671 -15.65 5.71 -6.87
CA HIS A 671 -15.47 6.95 -6.11
C HIS A 671 -16.28 6.94 -4.82
N GLY A 672 -15.58 6.95 -3.69
CA GLY A 672 -16.11 7.11 -2.33
C GLY A 672 -15.66 8.42 -1.67
N GLY A 673 -15.48 9.50 -2.46
CA GLY A 673 -14.65 10.66 -2.12
C GLY A 673 -13.19 10.51 -2.58
N ILE A 674 -12.40 11.58 -2.49
CA ILE A 674 -10.96 11.58 -2.80
C ILE A 674 -10.15 11.95 -1.55
N VAL A 675 -8.99 11.31 -1.42
CA VAL A 675 -8.00 11.49 -0.34
C VAL A 675 -6.67 11.98 -0.93
N HIS A 676 -5.95 12.83 -0.20
CA HIS A 676 -4.58 13.25 -0.56
C HIS A 676 -3.53 12.26 -0.04
N GLY A 677 -2.43 12.08 -0.78
CA GLY A 677 -1.25 11.33 -0.35
C GLY A 677 -1.09 9.95 -1.00
N TYR A 678 -2.17 9.39 -1.55
CA TYR A 678 -2.14 8.12 -2.29
C TYR A 678 -1.15 8.15 -3.47
N HIS A 679 -0.66 6.96 -3.85
CA HIS A 679 0.26 6.78 -4.98
C HIS A 679 1.48 7.74 -4.96
N HIS A 680 2.07 7.95 -3.77
CA HIS A 680 3.20 8.84 -3.50
C HIS A 680 2.87 10.35 -3.65
N GLY A 681 1.94 10.87 -2.86
CA GLY A 681 1.64 12.32 -2.81
C GLY A 681 0.66 12.81 -3.87
N MET A 682 -0.05 11.91 -4.54
CA MET A 682 -1.12 12.23 -5.48
C MET A 682 -2.49 12.19 -4.79
N ALA A 683 -3.53 12.61 -5.51
CA ALA A 683 -4.91 12.39 -5.12
C ALA A 683 -5.40 11.02 -5.62
N GLY A 684 -6.14 10.29 -4.79
CA GLY A 684 -6.71 8.98 -5.13
C GLY A 684 -8.14 8.78 -4.58
N HIS A 685 -8.89 7.88 -5.19
CA HIS A 685 -10.30 7.67 -4.88
C HIS A 685 -10.47 6.72 -3.69
N ALA A 686 -11.10 7.18 -2.62
CA ALA A 686 -11.38 6.34 -1.45
C ALA A 686 -12.29 5.16 -1.80
N PHE A 687 -12.01 4.00 -1.20
CA PHE A 687 -12.77 2.75 -1.34
C PHE A 687 -12.84 2.20 -2.77
N LYS A 688 -11.88 2.54 -3.64
CA LYS A 688 -11.79 2.02 -5.01
C LYS A 688 -11.73 0.48 -5.00
N LEU A 689 -12.44 -0.15 -5.93
CA LEU A 689 -12.63 -1.60 -6.07
C LEU A 689 -13.36 -2.31 -4.91
N LEU A 690 -13.80 -1.60 -3.87
CA LEU A 690 -14.64 -2.16 -2.80
C LEU A 690 -16.00 -2.61 -3.35
N SER A 691 -16.64 -3.63 -2.77
CA SER A 691 -18.00 -4.04 -3.16
C SER A 691 -19.03 -2.96 -2.78
N ARG A 692 -20.03 -2.69 -3.64
CA ARG A 692 -21.19 -1.81 -3.34
C ARG A 692 -21.93 -2.16 -2.04
N HIS A 693 -21.80 -3.40 -1.58
CA HIS A 693 -22.44 -3.93 -0.37
C HIS A 693 -21.52 -4.00 0.86
N ASP A 694 -20.22 -3.76 0.70
CA ASP A 694 -19.29 -3.65 1.82
C ASP A 694 -19.34 -2.22 2.37
N HIS A 695 -19.32 -2.08 3.69
CA HIS A 695 -19.43 -0.79 4.35
C HIS A 695 -18.08 -0.06 4.44
N GLY A 696 -16.95 -0.77 4.31
CA GLY A 696 -15.62 -0.22 4.48
C GLY A 696 -15.27 0.15 5.92
N TYR A 697 -14.08 0.73 6.12
CA TYR A 697 -13.59 1.11 7.45
C TYR A 697 -14.57 2.06 8.16
N LEU A 698 -14.99 1.70 9.38
CA LEU A 698 -16.02 2.40 10.18
C LEU A 698 -17.30 2.76 9.41
N SER A 699 -17.70 1.93 8.43
CA SER A 699 -18.83 2.17 7.50
C SER A 699 -18.68 3.40 6.57
N GLN A 700 -17.49 4.01 6.45
CA GLN A 700 -17.26 5.26 5.73
C GLN A 700 -17.52 5.21 4.21
N ALA A 701 -17.66 4.03 3.59
CA ALA A 701 -18.09 3.93 2.19
C ALA A 701 -19.62 4.15 2.01
N MET A 702 -20.39 4.08 3.10
CA MET A 702 -21.86 4.06 3.14
C MET A 702 -22.49 5.25 3.89
N VAL A 703 -21.70 6.17 4.45
CA VAL A 703 -22.18 7.37 5.18
C VAL A 703 -21.72 8.66 4.51
N ALA A 704 -22.46 9.75 4.73
CA ALA A 704 -22.01 11.07 4.28
C ALA A 704 -20.83 11.51 5.13
N ARG A 705 -19.84 12.17 4.51
CA ARG A 705 -18.62 12.61 5.21
C ARG A 705 -17.89 13.69 4.42
N ASN A 706 -17.01 14.41 5.10
CA ASN A 706 -16.03 15.27 4.44
C ASN A 706 -14.83 14.46 3.90
N CYS A 707 -14.17 15.02 2.91
CA CYS A 707 -13.03 14.46 2.19
C CYS A 707 -12.28 15.60 1.47
N ALA A 708 -11.01 15.39 1.12
CA ALA A 708 -10.20 16.45 0.51
C ALA A 708 -10.73 16.90 -0.88
N ALA A 709 -11.34 16.00 -1.65
CA ALA A 709 -11.98 16.35 -2.91
C ALA A 709 -13.10 15.38 -3.35
N VAL A 710 -13.84 15.78 -4.38
CA VAL A 710 -14.82 14.99 -5.13
C VAL A 710 -14.60 15.18 -6.63
N THR A 711 -15.00 14.22 -7.48
CA THR A 711 -14.66 14.28 -8.92
C THR A 711 -15.75 14.90 -9.80
N ALA A 712 -15.34 15.68 -10.80
CA ALA A 712 -16.23 16.32 -11.79
C ALA A 712 -16.94 15.33 -12.73
N ALA A 713 -16.68 14.02 -12.63
CA ALA A 713 -17.56 13.01 -13.22
C ALA A 713 -18.98 13.06 -12.63
N CYS A 714 -19.14 13.53 -11.37
CA CYS A 714 -20.43 13.97 -10.80
C CYS A 714 -20.20 14.91 -9.59
N LEU A 715 -20.06 16.23 -9.84
CA LEU A 715 -19.75 17.27 -8.83
C LEU A 715 -20.78 18.40 -8.86
N LEU A 716 -21.47 18.63 -7.74
CA LEU A 716 -22.39 19.76 -7.52
C LEU A 716 -21.69 20.88 -6.76
N THR A 717 -21.84 22.13 -7.19
CA THR A 717 -21.30 23.32 -6.50
C THR A 717 -22.14 24.58 -6.77
N PRO A 718 -22.23 25.56 -5.84
CA PRO A 718 -22.87 26.85 -6.11
C PRO A 718 -22.18 27.60 -7.27
N ARG A 719 -22.95 28.10 -8.23
CA ARG A 719 -22.43 28.75 -9.44
C ARG A 719 -21.58 29.99 -9.12
N ALA A 720 -22.04 30.82 -8.19
CA ALA A 720 -21.33 32.04 -7.79
C ALA A 720 -19.93 31.70 -7.25
N LEU A 721 -19.84 30.70 -6.37
CA LEU A 721 -18.59 30.21 -5.78
C LEU A 721 -17.64 29.61 -6.82
N PHE A 722 -18.15 28.83 -7.78
CA PHE A 722 -17.34 28.31 -8.89
C PHE A 722 -16.69 29.44 -9.69
N LEU A 723 -17.46 30.49 -10.03
CA LEU A 723 -16.97 31.64 -10.77
C LEU A 723 -16.03 32.54 -9.95
N GLU A 724 -16.31 32.77 -8.67
CA GLU A 724 -15.45 33.53 -7.74
C GLU A 724 -14.07 32.87 -7.55
N CYS A 725 -14.03 31.54 -7.46
CA CYS A 725 -12.79 30.77 -7.40
C CYS A 725 -12.01 30.76 -8.73
N GLY A 726 -12.54 31.33 -9.82
CA GLY A 726 -11.94 31.32 -11.16
C GLY A 726 -12.22 30.05 -11.97
N GLY A 727 -13.15 29.20 -11.53
CA GLY A 727 -13.46 27.92 -12.15
C GLY A 727 -12.37 26.87 -12.01
N PHE A 728 -12.23 26.02 -13.02
CA PHE A 728 -11.16 25.03 -13.15
C PHE A 728 -9.87 25.68 -13.69
N ASP A 729 -8.71 25.30 -13.16
CA ASP A 729 -7.39 25.79 -13.60
C ASP A 729 -7.01 25.18 -14.96
N GLU A 730 -7.48 25.80 -16.04
CA GLU A 730 -7.24 25.34 -17.42
C GLU A 730 -5.79 25.54 -17.90
N ALA A 731 -4.94 26.20 -17.11
CA ALA A 731 -3.53 26.41 -17.42
C ALA A 731 -2.62 25.29 -16.86
N ALA A 732 -2.90 24.83 -15.64
CA ALA A 732 -2.16 23.72 -15.01
C ALA A 732 -2.83 22.35 -15.17
N PHE A 733 -4.16 22.30 -15.29
CA PHE A 733 -4.99 21.09 -15.12
C PHE A 733 -6.05 20.95 -16.22
N ALA A 734 -5.65 21.19 -17.48
CA ALA A 734 -6.53 21.24 -18.63
C ALA A 734 -7.40 19.98 -18.83
N VAL A 735 -6.91 18.79 -18.46
CA VAL A 735 -7.61 17.51 -18.66
C VAL A 735 -7.80 16.75 -17.34
N ALA A 736 -6.78 16.68 -16.49
CA ALA A 736 -6.81 15.92 -15.23
C ALA A 736 -6.63 16.82 -14.00
N TYR A 737 -7.07 16.36 -12.83
CA TYR A 737 -6.95 17.03 -11.52
C TYR A 737 -7.61 18.41 -11.36
N ASN A 738 -8.30 18.96 -12.37
CA ASN A 738 -8.99 20.25 -12.28
C ASN A 738 -10.08 20.27 -11.18
N ASP A 739 -10.79 19.15 -11.02
CA ASP A 739 -11.78 18.91 -9.97
C ASP A 739 -11.16 18.87 -8.58
N VAL A 740 -10.05 18.13 -8.42
CA VAL A 740 -9.29 18.05 -7.16
C VAL A 740 -8.68 19.40 -6.79
N ASP A 741 -8.07 20.11 -7.75
CA ASP A 741 -7.52 21.45 -7.57
C ASP A 741 -8.60 22.47 -7.17
N TYR A 742 -9.77 22.40 -7.79
CA TYR A 742 -10.92 23.22 -7.40
C TYR A 742 -11.36 22.91 -5.98
N CYS A 743 -11.53 21.63 -5.62
CA CYS A 743 -11.85 21.20 -4.27
C CYS A 743 -10.82 21.66 -3.23
N TYR A 744 -9.52 21.55 -3.52
CA TYR A 744 -8.47 22.02 -2.61
C TYR A 744 -8.55 23.54 -2.44
N ARG A 745 -8.77 24.31 -3.52
CA ARG A 745 -9.03 25.76 -3.45
C ARG A 745 -10.29 26.15 -2.68
N LEU A 746 -11.25 25.25 -2.48
CA LEU A 746 -12.38 25.43 -1.57
C LEU A 746 -11.99 25.15 -0.11
N VAL A 747 -11.29 24.04 0.14
CA VAL A 747 -10.77 23.68 1.47
C VAL A 747 -9.83 24.76 2.02
N ASP A 748 -8.98 25.33 1.18
CA ASP A 748 -8.05 26.42 1.53
C ASP A 748 -8.78 27.75 1.83
N ARG A 749 -10.09 27.84 1.54
CA ARG A 749 -11.00 28.94 1.95
C ARG A 749 -11.84 28.60 3.20
N GLY A 750 -11.63 27.44 3.82
CA GLY A 750 -12.43 26.95 4.94
C GLY A 750 -13.79 26.33 4.54
N LEU A 751 -14.03 26.10 3.25
CA LEU A 751 -15.22 25.42 2.76
C LEU A 751 -14.99 23.90 2.68
N ARG A 752 -16.05 23.12 2.81
CA ARG A 752 -15.97 21.65 2.86
C ARG A 752 -16.43 21.01 1.56
N CYS A 753 -15.74 19.94 1.15
CA CYS A 753 -16.24 18.99 0.16
C CYS A 753 -16.98 17.85 0.89
N VAL A 754 -18.07 17.36 0.31
CA VAL A 754 -18.93 16.32 0.90
C VAL A 754 -19.09 15.14 -0.06
N TYR A 755 -18.78 13.93 0.39
CA TYR A 755 -19.17 12.70 -0.28
C TYR A 755 -20.59 12.31 0.15
N ALA A 756 -21.50 12.12 -0.80
CA ALA A 756 -22.90 11.77 -0.59
C ALA A 756 -23.20 10.34 -1.11
N PRO A 757 -23.08 9.28 -0.28
CA PRO A 757 -23.18 7.89 -0.73
C PRO A 757 -24.57 7.51 -1.27
N GLY A 758 -25.61 8.20 -0.83
CA GLY A 758 -26.99 8.00 -1.29
C GLY A 758 -27.29 8.63 -2.65
N ALA A 759 -26.36 9.38 -3.24
CA ALA A 759 -26.43 9.78 -4.64
C ALA A 759 -25.60 8.79 -5.45
N GLU A 760 -26.23 7.76 -6.02
CA GLU A 760 -25.52 6.65 -6.67
C GLU A 760 -25.70 6.66 -8.19
N LEU A 761 -24.58 6.55 -8.92
CA LEU A 761 -24.53 6.44 -10.38
C LEU A 761 -23.55 5.32 -10.79
N LEU A 762 -23.83 4.68 -11.93
CA LEU A 762 -22.81 3.94 -12.68
C LEU A 762 -21.97 4.94 -13.49
N HIS A 763 -20.68 4.67 -13.66
CA HIS A 763 -19.80 5.43 -14.56
C HIS A 763 -18.97 4.45 -15.39
N TYR A 764 -19.17 4.46 -16.72
CA TYR A 764 -18.54 3.54 -17.67
C TYR A 764 -17.12 4.01 -18.06
N GLU A 765 -16.31 4.33 -17.05
CA GLU A 765 -14.95 4.87 -17.16
C GLU A 765 -14.08 4.12 -18.19
N GLY A 766 -13.34 4.87 -18.99
CA GLY A 766 -12.47 4.33 -20.03
C GLY A 766 -13.16 4.04 -21.36
N LEU A 767 -14.50 4.10 -21.44
CA LEU A 767 -15.19 4.00 -22.73
C LEU A 767 -15.06 5.29 -23.57
N SER A 768 -14.91 6.45 -22.94
CA SER A 768 -14.76 7.76 -23.59
C SER A 768 -13.30 8.19 -23.81
N ARG A 769 -12.38 7.77 -22.94
CA ARG A 769 -10.99 8.24 -22.85
C ARG A 769 -10.01 7.08 -22.60
N GLY A 770 -8.78 7.16 -23.11
CA GLY A 770 -7.72 6.20 -22.78
C GLY A 770 -7.18 6.36 -21.34
N PHE A 771 -6.60 5.28 -20.79
CA PHE A 771 -6.13 5.17 -19.40
C PHE A 771 -4.77 5.85 -19.09
N ALA A 772 -4.47 7.00 -19.71
CA ALA A 772 -3.22 7.71 -19.50
C ALA A 772 -3.45 9.22 -19.37
N ASP A 773 -3.24 9.74 -18.17
CA ASP A 773 -3.16 11.18 -17.90
C ASP A 773 -1.84 11.78 -18.37
N ASN A 774 -1.79 13.12 -18.43
CA ASN A 774 -0.64 13.86 -18.91
C ASN A 774 0.42 13.97 -17.78
N PRO A 775 1.65 13.44 -17.94
CA PRO A 775 2.67 13.48 -16.90
C PRO A 775 3.03 14.90 -16.43
N ALA A 776 2.84 15.91 -17.29
CA ALA A 776 3.07 17.31 -16.92
C ALA A 776 1.97 17.86 -15.98
N GLU A 777 0.72 17.41 -16.13
CA GLU A 777 -0.40 17.77 -15.24
C GLU A 777 -0.27 17.03 -13.90
N GLU A 778 0.09 15.75 -13.92
CA GLU A 778 0.44 15.00 -12.70
C GLU A 778 1.60 15.68 -11.94
N ALA A 779 2.67 16.08 -12.64
CA ALA A 779 3.84 16.69 -12.02
C ALA A 779 3.56 18.13 -11.56
N ALA A 780 2.71 18.88 -12.27
CA ALA A 780 2.18 20.16 -11.79
C ALA A 780 1.36 19.97 -10.50
N PHE A 781 0.51 18.94 -10.42
CA PHE A 781 -0.31 18.65 -9.25
C PHE A 781 0.57 18.31 -8.04
N ARG A 782 1.50 17.36 -8.19
CA ARG A 782 2.44 16.99 -7.11
C ARG A 782 3.25 18.19 -6.63
N ARG A 783 3.77 19.03 -7.54
CA ARG A 783 4.54 20.24 -7.19
C ARG A 783 3.69 21.31 -6.50
N LYS A 784 2.42 21.47 -6.90
CA LYS A 784 1.48 22.48 -6.34
C LYS A 784 0.98 22.11 -4.94
N TYR A 785 0.87 20.82 -4.64
CA TYR A 785 0.29 20.30 -3.39
C TYR A 785 1.21 19.38 -2.58
N ALA A 786 2.53 19.47 -2.80
CA ALA A 786 3.53 18.70 -2.05
C ALA A 786 3.41 18.94 -0.53
N GLY A 787 3.30 17.86 0.25
CA GLY A 787 3.24 17.94 1.71
C GLY A 787 1.90 18.44 2.28
N ARG A 788 0.82 18.45 1.49
CA ARG A 788 -0.53 18.74 1.98
C ARG A 788 -0.99 17.62 2.94
N ASP A 789 -1.59 18.00 4.07
CA ASP A 789 -2.28 17.08 4.99
C ASP A 789 -3.73 16.83 4.54
N ASP A 790 -4.27 15.65 4.85
CA ASP A 790 -5.69 15.32 4.67
C ASP A 790 -6.30 15.05 6.04
N SER A 791 -6.78 16.11 6.69
CA SER A 791 -7.30 16.03 8.05
C SER A 791 -8.59 15.20 8.17
N TRP A 792 -9.16 14.68 7.07
CA TRP A 792 -10.25 13.70 7.08
C TRP A 792 -9.79 12.25 6.91
N TYR A 793 -8.48 12.02 6.82
CA TYR A 793 -7.84 10.72 6.76
C TYR A 793 -6.96 10.51 8.00
N SER A 794 -7.22 9.43 8.75
CA SER A 794 -6.47 9.22 10.01
C SER A 794 -5.02 8.79 9.73
N PRO A 795 -4.00 9.38 10.41
CA PRO A 795 -2.60 9.07 10.17
C PRO A 795 -2.19 7.64 10.53
N HIS A 796 -3.05 6.88 11.23
CA HIS A 796 -2.87 5.45 11.53
C HIS A 796 -3.28 4.52 10.37
N LEU A 797 -3.81 5.06 9.27
CA LEU A 797 -4.23 4.31 8.09
C LEU A 797 -3.16 4.32 6.99
N SER A 798 -3.26 3.40 6.03
CA SER A 798 -2.27 3.18 4.97
C SER A 798 -2.59 3.94 3.68
N LEU A 799 -1.71 4.89 3.32
CA LEU A 799 -1.69 5.52 1.99
C LEU A 799 -1.07 4.63 0.90
N GLU A 800 -0.79 3.35 1.18
CA GLU A 800 -0.34 2.37 0.20
C GLU A 800 -1.53 1.73 -0.57
N ASP A 801 -2.78 1.79 -0.07
CA ASP A 801 -3.99 1.33 -0.79
C ASP A 801 -5.29 2.09 -0.45
N GLU A 802 -6.24 2.11 -1.39
CA GLU A 802 -7.52 2.84 -1.28
C GLU A 802 -8.51 2.28 -0.23
N GLY A 803 -8.17 1.19 0.47
CA GLY A 803 -9.05 0.41 1.34
C GLY A 803 -9.13 0.84 2.81
N TYR A 804 -8.44 1.93 3.21
CA TYR A 804 -8.42 2.45 4.59
C TYR A 804 -7.90 1.39 5.60
N ARG A 805 -6.86 0.63 5.23
CA ARG A 805 -6.25 -0.38 6.11
C ARG A 805 -5.45 0.26 7.24
N LEU A 806 -5.42 -0.40 8.40
CA LEU A 806 -4.58 0.00 9.54
C LEU A 806 -3.09 -0.18 9.21
N ARG A 807 -2.24 0.72 9.72
CA ARG A 807 -0.78 0.63 9.66
C ARG A 807 -0.22 0.52 11.08
N ALA A 808 0.55 -0.53 11.37
CA ALA A 808 1.12 -0.78 12.69
C ALA A 808 2.26 0.22 13.03
N ARG A 809 1.93 1.48 13.32
CA ARG A 809 2.85 2.61 13.51
C ARG A 809 2.75 3.25 14.89
N ARG A 810 3.81 3.92 15.35
CA ARG A 810 3.84 4.73 16.57
C ARG A 810 4.14 6.18 16.23
N LEU A 811 3.13 7.06 16.27
CA LEU A 811 3.30 8.48 15.94
C LEU A 811 4.33 9.15 16.87
N ALA A 812 5.29 9.86 16.28
CA ALA A 812 6.12 10.82 16.99
C ALA A 812 5.34 12.15 17.17
N PRO A 813 5.42 12.84 18.32
CA PRO A 813 4.84 14.18 18.44
C PRO A 813 5.55 15.16 17.50
N ALA A 814 4.81 16.11 16.92
CA ALA A 814 5.38 17.11 16.01
C ALA A 814 6.41 18.02 16.72
N ASP A 815 6.11 18.37 17.97
CA ASP A 815 6.89 19.28 18.83
C ASP A 815 7.92 18.56 19.72
N ASP A 816 8.26 17.30 19.39
CA ASP A 816 9.26 16.54 20.15
C ASP A 816 10.67 16.97 19.74
N ASP A 817 11.20 18.02 20.40
CA ASP A 817 12.59 18.49 20.38
C ASP A 817 13.56 17.45 21.01
N ALA A 818 13.39 16.19 20.63
CA ALA A 818 14.16 15.05 21.11
C ALA A 818 15.60 15.13 20.60
N ALA A 819 16.55 15.06 21.54
CA ALA A 819 17.97 15.06 21.21
C ALA A 819 18.34 13.93 20.22
N PRO A 820 19.28 14.16 19.27
CA PRO A 820 19.57 13.23 18.19
C PRO A 820 19.85 11.80 18.68
N VAL A 821 19.16 10.82 18.10
CA VAL A 821 19.19 9.44 18.61
C VAL A 821 20.53 8.78 18.27
N ARG A 822 21.30 8.39 19.29
CA ARG A 822 22.57 7.66 19.13
C ARG A 822 22.34 6.35 18.38
N THR A 823 22.74 6.26 17.11
CA THR A 823 22.30 5.19 16.19
C THR A 823 23.48 4.48 15.54
N LEU A 824 23.49 3.15 15.56
CA LEU A 824 24.47 2.37 14.79
C LEU A 824 23.98 2.17 13.36
N MET A 825 24.72 2.70 12.38
CA MET A 825 24.44 2.57 10.95
C MET A 825 25.33 1.48 10.35
N THR A 826 24.77 0.30 10.07
CA THR A 826 25.55 -0.86 9.57
C THR A 826 25.59 -0.92 8.05
N ALA A 827 26.78 -0.80 7.46
CA ALA A 827 27.07 -1.04 6.04
C ALA A 827 27.74 -2.40 5.83
N PHE A 828 27.52 -3.05 4.67
CA PHE A 828 28.23 -4.28 4.29
C PHE A 828 29.66 -4.03 3.77
N ASN A 829 29.87 -2.96 3.02
CA ASN A 829 31.19 -2.47 2.60
C ASN A 829 31.17 -0.93 2.50
N LEU A 830 32.34 -0.29 2.37
CA LEU A 830 32.48 1.17 2.17
C LEU A 830 32.91 1.56 0.74
N ASN A 831 32.52 0.78 -0.26
CA ASN A 831 32.80 1.05 -1.69
C ASN A 831 31.77 2.02 -2.30
N LEU A 832 32.06 2.51 -3.50
CA LEU A 832 31.19 3.40 -4.29
C LEU A 832 30.08 2.61 -5.02
N GLU A 833 29.31 1.85 -4.24
CA GLU A 833 28.24 0.97 -4.71
C GLU A 833 26.89 1.53 -4.23
N GLY A 834 25.81 1.32 -5.00
CA GLY A 834 24.55 2.04 -4.80
C GLY A 834 23.93 1.91 -3.39
N ALA A 835 24.05 0.75 -2.75
CA ALA A 835 23.55 0.53 -1.39
C ALA A 835 24.41 1.22 -0.30
N PRO A 836 25.75 1.05 -0.24
CA PRO A 836 26.62 1.86 0.63
C PRO A 836 26.51 3.38 0.39
N TYR A 837 26.43 3.83 -0.87
CA TYR A 837 26.39 5.26 -1.19
C TYR A 837 25.07 5.91 -0.79
N SER A 838 23.93 5.23 -1.03
CA SER A 838 22.62 5.71 -0.57
C SER A 838 22.53 5.76 0.96
N GLN A 839 23.13 4.80 1.68
CA GLN A 839 23.26 4.89 3.13
C GLN A 839 24.12 6.08 3.57
N TYR A 840 25.20 6.40 2.86
CA TYR A 840 26.04 7.57 3.16
C TYR A 840 25.23 8.87 3.04
N GLU A 841 24.56 9.09 1.91
CA GLU A 841 23.71 10.27 1.69
C GLU A 841 22.62 10.38 2.78
N LEU A 842 21.92 9.27 3.06
CA LEU A 842 20.87 9.20 4.08
C LEU A 842 21.41 9.51 5.49
N THR A 843 22.56 8.94 5.87
CA THR A 843 23.15 9.15 7.21
C THR A 843 23.53 10.61 7.41
N VAL A 844 24.11 11.25 6.39
CA VAL A 844 24.46 12.68 6.42
C VAL A 844 23.21 13.55 6.49
N ALA A 845 22.16 13.24 5.71
CA ALA A 845 20.90 13.97 5.75
C ALA A 845 20.21 13.88 7.12
N LEU A 846 20.08 12.67 7.69
CA LEU A 846 19.47 12.46 9.01
C LEU A 846 20.27 13.14 10.14
N LYS A 847 21.60 13.15 10.07
CA LYS A 847 22.46 13.91 11.00
C LYS A 847 22.26 15.42 10.85
N ARG A 848 22.27 15.95 9.60
CA ARG A 848 22.03 17.38 9.29
C ARG A 848 20.66 17.85 9.83
N ARG A 849 19.67 16.96 9.82
CA ARG A 849 18.30 17.17 10.30
C ARG A 849 18.11 16.92 11.81
N GLY A 850 19.19 16.67 12.56
CA GLY A 850 19.13 16.44 14.02
C GLY A 850 18.46 15.13 14.46
N VAL A 851 18.14 14.22 13.54
CA VAL A 851 17.38 13.00 13.84
C VAL A 851 18.25 11.94 14.55
N ILE A 852 19.52 11.84 14.15
CA ILE A 852 20.47 10.85 14.67
C ILE A 852 21.83 11.44 15.02
N ASP A 853 22.46 10.85 16.03
CA ASP A 853 23.90 10.91 16.27
C ASP A 853 24.53 9.58 15.78
N PRO A 854 25.06 9.51 14.55
CA PRO A 854 25.38 8.25 13.90
C PRO A 854 26.81 7.75 14.21
N VAL A 855 26.91 6.45 14.46
CA VAL A 855 28.16 5.68 14.40
C VAL A 855 28.03 4.64 13.29
N VAL A 856 28.92 4.66 12.31
CA VAL A 856 28.93 3.69 11.21
C VAL A 856 29.73 2.45 11.61
N TYR A 857 29.16 1.25 11.39
CA TYR A 857 29.90 0.00 11.45
C TYR A 857 30.00 -0.64 10.06
N CYS A 858 31.17 -1.21 9.73
CA CYS A 858 31.35 -1.97 8.50
C CYS A 858 32.44 -3.07 8.61
N PRO A 859 32.28 -4.23 7.95
CA PRO A 859 33.30 -5.29 7.93
C PRO A 859 34.38 -5.19 6.84
N GLU A 860 34.22 -4.35 5.80
CA GLU A 860 35.27 -4.04 4.81
C GLU A 860 35.42 -2.52 4.56
N ASP A 861 36.65 -2.02 4.75
CA ASP A 861 37.02 -0.61 4.53
C ASP A 861 37.08 -0.23 3.03
N GLY A 862 36.89 1.05 2.73
CA GLY A 862 36.72 1.56 1.37
C GLY A 862 36.58 3.08 1.30
N PRO A 863 36.53 3.66 0.09
CA PRO A 863 36.58 5.11 -0.15
C PRO A 863 35.48 5.94 0.52
N LEU A 864 34.32 5.36 0.85
CA LEU A 864 33.27 6.08 1.59
C LEU A 864 33.67 6.43 3.03
N ARG A 865 34.61 5.68 3.64
CA ARG A 865 35.07 5.94 5.01
C ARG A 865 35.45 7.40 5.23
N ARG A 866 36.32 7.92 4.36
CA ARG A 866 36.77 9.31 4.44
C ARG A 866 35.61 10.29 4.32
N ARG A 867 34.61 10.02 3.47
CA ARG A 867 33.44 10.91 3.33
C ARG A 867 32.56 10.94 4.59
N TYR A 868 32.46 9.84 5.33
CA TYR A 868 31.82 9.83 6.66
C TYR A 868 32.68 10.62 7.68
N GLU A 869 33.99 10.38 7.72
CA GLU A 869 34.91 11.06 8.64
C GLU A 869 34.97 12.58 8.37
N ASP A 870 35.02 13.02 7.10
CA ASP A 870 34.94 14.42 6.67
C ASP A 870 33.58 15.07 7.03
N ALA A 871 32.49 14.28 7.11
CA ALA A 871 31.18 14.71 7.64
C ALA A 871 31.07 14.64 9.17
N GLY A 872 32.19 14.36 9.86
CA GLY A 872 32.26 14.21 11.32
C GLY A 872 31.46 13.03 11.86
N ILE A 873 31.42 11.91 11.13
CA ILE A 873 30.71 10.67 11.51
C ILE A 873 31.74 9.61 11.90
N GLU A 874 31.57 8.99 13.07
CA GLU A 874 32.48 7.97 13.57
C GLU A 874 32.36 6.68 12.74
N VAL A 875 33.48 6.18 12.18
CA VAL A 875 33.51 4.93 11.40
C VAL A 875 34.30 3.84 12.14
N ARG A 876 33.64 2.72 12.45
CA ARG A 876 34.25 1.55 13.09
C ARG A 876 34.35 0.40 12.08
N VAL A 877 35.58 0.01 11.74
CA VAL A 877 35.85 -1.12 10.84
C VAL A 877 36.49 -2.27 11.61
N PHE A 878 35.82 -3.42 11.65
CA PHE A 878 36.33 -4.66 12.23
C PHE A 878 35.63 -5.88 11.61
N PRO A 879 36.27 -7.08 11.60
CA PRO A 879 35.79 -8.23 10.85
C PRO A 879 34.32 -8.61 11.08
N HIS A 880 33.68 -9.10 10.03
CA HIS A 880 32.29 -9.58 10.03
C HIS A 880 32.05 -10.54 11.22
N PRO A 881 31.03 -10.35 12.08
CA PRO A 881 30.90 -11.12 13.32
C PRO A 881 30.73 -12.62 13.09
N LEU A 882 30.05 -13.01 12.01
CA LEU A 882 29.87 -14.42 11.62
C LEU A 882 31.06 -15.01 10.82
N ALA A 883 32.23 -14.36 10.79
CA ALA A 883 33.38 -14.82 10.03
C ALA A 883 33.97 -16.13 10.61
N GLY A 884 33.63 -17.26 9.99
CA GLY A 884 34.03 -18.59 10.45
C GLY A 884 33.00 -19.27 11.37
N VAL A 885 31.80 -18.69 11.53
CA VAL A 885 30.68 -19.29 12.22
C VAL A 885 29.95 -20.25 11.26
N PHE A 886 29.76 -21.51 11.68
CA PHE A 886 29.09 -22.55 10.89
C PHE A 886 28.09 -23.38 11.71
N ASP A 887 27.84 -23.01 12.96
CA ASP A 887 26.96 -23.70 13.90
C ASP A 887 26.21 -22.71 14.80
N LEU A 888 25.09 -23.16 15.37
CA LEU A 888 24.17 -22.30 16.12
C LEU A 888 24.73 -21.79 17.46
N PRO A 889 25.48 -22.59 18.27
CA PRO A 889 26.18 -22.07 19.44
C PRO A 889 27.19 -20.96 19.13
N ALA A 890 28.01 -21.11 18.08
CA ALA A 890 28.95 -20.08 17.65
C ALA A 890 28.21 -18.83 17.10
N TYR A 891 27.08 -19.01 16.43
CA TYR A 891 26.20 -17.92 16.01
C TYR A 891 25.68 -17.12 17.21
N HIS A 892 25.04 -17.77 18.19
CA HIS A 892 24.53 -17.08 19.39
C HIS A 892 25.63 -16.30 20.11
N LYS A 893 26.81 -16.89 20.30
CA LYS A 893 27.94 -16.18 20.92
C LYS A 893 28.37 -14.95 20.12
N ALA A 894 28.41 -15.02 18.78
CA ALA A 894 28.75 -13.88 17.94
C ALA A 894 27.67 -12.77 17.99
N ILE A 895 26.39 -13.14 18.12
CA ILE A 895 25.29 -12.20 18.36
C ILE A 895 25.42 -11.52 19.72
N ASP A 896 25.73 -12.26 20.80
CA ASP A 896 25.93 -11.72 22.15
C ASP A 896 27.16 -10.79 22.23
N ASP A 897 28.28 -11.18 21.62
CA ASP A 897 29.50 -10.36 21.53
C ASP A 897 29.20 -9.02 20.82
N PHE A 898 28.37 -9.05 19.77
CA PHE A 898 27.95 -7.85 19.04
C PHE A 898 26.88 -7.03 19.79
N ALA A 899 25.95 -7.67 20.50
CA ALA A 899 25.00 -6.98 21.39
C ALA A 899 25.72 -6.26 22.53
N ALA A 900 26.80 -6.85 23.06
CA ALA A 900 27.70 -6.19 24.00
C ALA A 900 28.46 -5.01 23.35
N PHE A 901 28.82 -5.08 22.07
CA PHE A 901 29.36 -3.95 21.30
C PHE A 901 28.34 -2.82 21.13
N LEU A 902 27.07 -3.12 20.80
CA LEU A 902 25.99 -2.13 20.70
C LEU A 902 25.84 -1.32 22.00
N ARG A 903 25.79 -2.01 23.14
CA ARG A 903 25.74 -1.39 24.47
C ARG A 903 26.97 -0.50 24.74
N ARG A 904 28.18 -0.94 24.39
CA ARG A 904 29.42 -0.14 24.49
C ARG A 904 29.49 1.07 23.54
N CYS A 905 28.66 1.11 22.48
CA CYS A 905 28.55 2.27 21.59
C CYS A 905 27.55 3.33 22.10
N GLY A 906 26.83 3.04 23.19
CA GLY A 906 25.68 3.85 23.63
C GLY A 906 24.49 3.81 22.66
N ALA A 907 24.44 2.84 21.75
CA ALA A 907 23.42 2.79 20.70
C ALA A 907 22.02 2.64 21.29
N ARG A 908 21.12 3.57 20.94
CA ARG A 908 19.69 3.55 21.28
C ARG A 908 18.83 2.96 20.15
N LEU A 909 19.33 2.98 18.92
CA LEU A 909 18.69 2.48 17.69
C LEU A 909 19.75 1.80 16.80
N VAL A 910 19.34 0.81 16.00
CA VAL A 910 20.20 0.14 15.02
C VAL A 910 19.56 0.20 13.63
N TYR A 911 20.31 0.66 12.63
CA TYR A 911 19.96 0.58 11.22
C TYR A 911 20.85 -0.46 10.51
N ALA A 912 20.24 -1.38 9.77
CA ALA A 912 20.91 -2.42 9.02
C ALA A 912 20.67 -2.23 7.51
N ASN A 913 21.72 -2.14 6.71
CA ASN A 913 21.64 -2.01 5.25
C ASN A 913 21.98 -3.35 4.57
N THR A 914 21.25 -3.77 3.54
CA THR A 914 21.35 -5.07 2.84
C THR A 914 20.90 -6.29 3.67
N LEU A 915 20.45 -7.36 3.00
CA LEU A 915 20.14 -8.65 3.62
C LEU A 915 21.33 -9.25 4.40
N GLN A 916 22.56 -8.96 3.97
CA GLN A 916 23.78 -9.53 4.58
C GLN A 916 24.03 -9.04 6.02
N THR A 917 23.37 -7.97 6.47
CA THR A 917 23.57 -7.39 7.81
C THR A 917 22.56 -7.87 8.86
N PHE A 918 21.76 -8.91 8.58
CA PHE A 918 20.74 -9.48 9.48
C PHE A 918 21.24 -9.76 10.91
N TYR A 919 22.51 -10.13 11.08
CA TYR A 919 23.13 -10.36 12.40
C TYR A 919 23.10 -9.12 13.30
N THR A 920 23.01 -7.91 12.75
CA THR A 920 22.85 -6.67 13.54
C THR A 920 21.42 -6.46 14.01
N ILE A 921 20.42 -6.96 13.28
CA ILE A 921 19.02 -7.02 13.73
C ILE A 921 18.87 -8.06 14.85
N ALA A 922 19.47 -9.25 14.69
CA ALA A 922 19.55 -10.25 15.77
C ALA A 922 20.27 -9.71 17.01
N ALA A 923 21.36 -8.96 16.84
CA ALA A 923 22.08 -8.34 17.96
C ALA A 923 21.31 -7.16 18.59
N ALA A 924 20.54 -6.38 17.82
CA ALA A 924 19.64 -5.37 18.36
C ALA A 924 18.52 -6.01 19.21
N ARG A 925 17.93 -7.10 18.70
CA ARG A 925 16.97 -7.94 19.43
C ARG A 925 17.54 -8.46 20.75
N ALA A 926 18.76 -9.00 20.74
CA ALA A 926 19.48 -9.45 21.94
C ALA A 926 19.93 -8.30 22.87
N ALA A 927 20.18 -7.11 22.32
CA ALA A 927 20.50 -5.91 23.08
C ALA A 927 19.28 -5.29 23.79
N GLY A 928 18.05 -5.54 23.29
CA GLY A 928 16.83 -4.89 23.73
C GLY A 928 16.59 -3.54 23.03
N LEU A 929 17.18 -3.33 21.85
CA LEU A 929 17.15 -2.07 21.11
C LEU A 929 16.18 -2.15 19.92
N PRO A 930 15.41 -1.09 19.63
CA PRO A 930 14.67 -0.99 18.38
C PRO A 930 15.64 -1.03 17.19
N SER A 931 15.13 -1.48 16.04
CA SER A 931 15.93 -1.55 14.82
C SER A 931 15.11 -1.29 13.55
N ILE A 932 15.80 -0.89 12.49
CA ILE A 932 15.28 -0.69 11.15
C ILE A 932 16.16 -1.51 10.21
N TRP A 933 15.56 -2.31 9.32
CA TRP A 933 16.29 -3.07 8.32
C TRP A 933 15.93 -2.56 6.93
N ASN A 934 16.91 -2.42 6.05
CA ASN A 934 16.71 -2.01 4.67
C ASN A 934 17.38 -3.01 3.71
N PRO A 935 16.68 -4.12 3.36
CA PRO A 935 17.02 -4.95 2.21
C PRO A 935 17.08 -4.11 0.93
N ARG A 936 18.11 -4.34 0.11
CA ARG A 936 18.32 -3.63 -1.18
C ARG A 936 18.62 -4.58 -2.35
N GLU A 937 18.46 -5.86 -2.09
CA GLU A 937 18.69 -6.98 -2.99
C GLU A 937 17.35 -7.40 -3.62
N SER A 938 17.35 -7.84 -4.88
CA SER A 938 16.18 -8.49 -5.50
C SER A 938 16.45 -9.95 -5.89
N GLU A 939 17.67 -10.42 -5.67
CA GLU A 939 18.00 -11.84 -5.63
C GLU A 939 17.33 -12.51 -4.41
N PRO A 940 16.80 -13.75 -4.53
CA PRO A 940 16.12 -14.43 -3.41
C PRO A 940 17.00 -14.58 -2.16
N TRP A 941 16.39 -14.58 -0.97
CA TRP A 941 17.09 -14.63 0.32
C TRP A 941 18.04 -15.83 0.46
N GLU A 942 17.72 -16.94 -0.22
CA GLU A 942 18.53 -18.15 -0.31
C GLU A 942 19.96 -17.86 -0.76
N THR A 943 20.13 -16.88 -1.66
CA THR A 943 21.41 -16.40 -2.20
C THR A 943 22.35 -15.94 -1.09
N TYR A 944 21.79 -15.35 -0.03
CA TYR A 944 22.54 -14.74 1.07
C TYR A 944 22.61 -15.65 2.30
N PHE A 945 21.57 -16.43 2.61
CA PHE A 945 21.49 -17.17 3.88
C PHE A 945 21.91 -18.63 3.78
N ASN A 946 21.72 -19.32 2.65
CA ASN A 946 21.92 -20.78 2.60
C ASN A 946 23.38 -21.23 2.78
N HIS A 947 24.35 -20.32 2.61
CA HIS A 947 25.77 -20.63 2.84
C HIS A 947 26.14 -20.82 4.33
N PHE A 948 25.28 -20.39 5.26
CA PHE A 948 25.42 -20.68 6.70
C PHE A 948 24.75 -22.01 7.12
N GLY A 949 23.95 -22.64 6.25
CA GLY A 949 23.20 -23.86 6.52
C GLY A 949 21.85 -23.64 7.22
N ASP A 950 21.03 -24.70 7.27
CA ASP A 950 19.60 -24.66 7.67
C ASP A 950 19.34 -23.87 8.97
N ALA A 951 20.13 -24.12 10.03
CA ALA A 951 19.86 -23.56 11.36
C ALA A 951 20.07 -22.04 11.43
N ILE A 952 21.14 -21.51 10.82
CA ILE A 952 21.43 -20.07 10.84
C ILE A 952 20.56 -19.34 9.80
N ALA A 953 20.22 -19.98 8.68
CA ALA A 953 19.26 -19.45 7.72
C ALA A 953 17.86 -19.28 8.35
N ALA A 954 17.45 -20.17 9.27
CA ALA A 954 16.22 -20.01 10.04
C ALA A 954 16.24 -18.78 10.97
N GLU A 955 17.39 -18.47 11.60
CA GLU A 955 17.54 -17.24 12.39
C GLU A 955 17.55 -15.98 11.51
N ALA A 956 18.15 -16.06 10.32
CA ALA A 956 18.17 -14.96 9.36
C ALA A 956 16.76 -14.61 8.84
N LEU A 957 15.89 -15.60 8.64
CA LEU A 957 14.48 -15.37 8.29
C LEU A 957 13.65 -14.84 9.47
N ARG A 958 13.91 -15.31 10.70
CA ARG A 958 13.30 -14.71 11.92
C ARG A 958 13.62 -13.22 12.09
N CYS A 959 14.72 -12.73 11.53
CA CYS A 959 15.09 -11.31 11.62
C CYS A 959 14.15 -10.37 10.85
N PHE A 960 13.20 -10.84 10.04
CA PHE A 960 12.16 -9.98 9.46
C PHE A 960 11.11 -9.56 10.51
N GLU A 961 10.87 -10.35 11.56
CA GLU A 961 9.88 -10.05 12.60
C GLU A 961 10.33 -9.00 13.64
N TYR A 962 11.62 -8.65 13.67
CA TYR A 962 12.24 -7.89 14.77
C TYR A 962 12.35 -6.36 14.58
N PRO A 963 12.51 -5.82 13.35
CA PRO A 963 12.55 -4.38 13.13
C PRO A 963 11.22 -3.69 13.36
N TYR A 964 11.26 -2.42 13.74
CA TYR A 964 10.11 -1.53 13.66
C TYR A 964 9.64 -1.38 12.20
N ARG A 965 10.59 -1.28 11.27
CA ARG A 965 10.33 -1.35 9.82
C ARG A 965 11.38 -2.18 9.08
N VAL A 966 10.90 -2.98 8.14
CA VAL A 966 11.69 -3.51 7.02
C VAL A 966 11.38 -2.62 5.80
N VAL A 967 12.30 -1.72 5.48
CA VAL A 967 12.13 -0.74 4.40
C VAL A 967 12.64 -1.32 3.09
N PHE A 968 11.80 -1.33 2.06
CA PHE A 968 12.19 -1.73 0.71
C PHE A 968 12.33 -0.50 -0.19
N VAL A 969 13.23 -0.57 -1.18
CA VAL A 969 13.44 0.52 -2.16
C VAL A 969 12.51 0.43 -3.37
N ALA A 970 11.74 -0.64 -3.49
CA ALA A 970 10.83 -0.93 -4.58
C ALA A 970 9.73 -1.90 -4.13
N GLU A 971 8.53 -1.71 -4.65
CA GLU A 971 7.34 -2.50 -4.29
C GLU A 971 7.41 -3.91 -4.89
N ALA A 972 8.00 -4.07 -6.09
CA ALA A 972 8.37 -5.38 -6.63
C ALA A 972 9.37 -6.15 -5.76
N THR A 973 10.19 -5.46 -4.95
CA THR A 973 11.09 -6.12 -3.99
C THR A 973 10.37 -6.47 -2.69
N ARG A 974 9.47 -5.60 -2.19
CA ARG A 974 8.60 -5.91 -1.05
C ARG A 974 7.76 -7.16 -1.32
N ARG A 975 7.07 -7.23 -2.48
CA ARG A 975 6.29 -8.40 -2.92
C ARG A 975 7.12 -9.68 -2.98
N GLY A 976 8.39 -9.59 -3.40
CA GLY A 976 9.32 -10.72 -3.39
C GLY A 976 9.64 -11.29 -1.99
N CYS A 977 9.27 -10.59 -0.91
CA CYS A 977 9.42 -11.02 0.48
C CYS A 977 8.08 -11.06 1.24
N GLU A 978 6.93 -10.80 0.61
CA GLU A 978 5.63 -10.56 1.27
C GLU A 978 5.18 -11.68 2.21
N ALA A 979 5.50 -12.94 1.90
CA ALA A 979 5.24 -14.08 2.77
C ALA A 979 5.98 -14.04 4.13
N LEU A 980 6.94 -13.12 4.32
CA LEU A 980 7.68 -12.89 5.55
C LEU A 980 7.15 -11.67 6.36
N ASP A 981 6.19 -10.90 5.84
CA ASP A 981 5.59 -9.77 6.57
C ASP A 981 4.48 -10.26 7.52
N THR A 982 4.87 -11.03 8.53
CA THR A 982 3.94 -11.58 9.52
C THR A 982 3.62 -10.58 10.64
N ARG A 983 4.14 -9.34 10.55
CA ARG A 983 4.10 -8.30 11.58
C ARG A 983 3.60 -6.95 11.07
N HIS A 984 3.16 -6.85 9.82
CA HIS A 984 2.75 -5.60 9.16
C HIS A 984 3.81 -4.51 9.31
N ASN A 985 5.08 -4.90 9.22
CA ASN A 985 6.25 -4.05 9.46
C ASN A 985 7.03 -3.75 8.17
N PHE A 986 6.59 -4.23 7.01
CA PHE A 986 7.19 -3.84 5.73
C PHE A 986 6.62 -2.49 5.28
N THR A 987 7.40 -1.71 4.51
CA THR A 987 6.94 -0.47 3.85
C THR A 987 7.93 -0.10 2.74
N VAL A 988 7.51 0.72 1.78
CA VAL A 988 8.37 1.12 0.65
C VAL A 988 8.78 2.58 0.77
N ILE A 989 10.10 2.84 0.73
CA ILE A 989 10.67 4.18 0.55
C ILE A 989 11.65 4.10 -0.63
N HIS A 990 11.24 4.64 -1.78
CA HIS A 990 12.05 4.66 -2.99
C HIS A 990 13.33 5.48 -2.83
N ASN A 991 14.36 5.16 -3.61
CA ASN A 991 15.59 5.95 -3.63
C ASN A 991 15.33 7.30 -4.31
N GLY A 992 15.45 8.40 -3.58
CA GLY A 992 15.48 9.75 -4.15
C GLY A 992 16.83 10.14 -4.75
N LEU A 993 16.81 11.10 -5.67
CA LEU A 993 18.01 11.68 -6.30
C LEU A 993 18.28 13.09 -5.78
N ASP A 994 19.49 13.31 -5.26
CA ASP A 994 20.01 14.61 -4.82
C ASP A 994 20.29 15.49 -6.05
N MET A 995 19.23 16.17 -6.52
CA MET A 995 19.27 17.01 -7.71
C MET A 995 20.22 18.21 -7.58
N GLU A 996 20.38 18.77 -6.38
CA GLU A 996 21.26 19.92 -6.15
C GLU A 996 22.73 19.51 -6.34
N ARG A 997 23.14 18.34 -5.84
CA ARG A 997 24.47 17.79 -6.17
C ARG A 997 24.55 17.40 -7.63
N PHE A 998 23.54 16.74 -8.20
CA PHE A 998 23.62 16.23 -9.57
C PHE A 998 23.76 17.34 -10.62
N LEU A 999 23.14 18.51 -10.37
CA LEU A 999 23.33 19.71 -11.19
C LEU A 999 24.75 20.29 -11.05
N ARG A 1000 25.33 20.34 -9.83
CA ARG A 1000 26.73 20.74 -9.61
C ARG A 1000 27.73 19.79 -10.25
N GLU A 1001 27.51 18.48 -10.15
CA GLU A 1001 28.34 17.44 -10.80
C GLU A 1001 28.27 17.56 -12.34
N ALA A 1002 27.21 18.14 -12.89
CA ALA A 1002 27.01 18.40 -14.32
C ALA A 1002 27.50 19.77 -14.83
N GLU A 1003 27.75 20.73 -13.93
CA GLU A 1003 28.12 22.12 -14.27
C GLU A 1003 29.45 22.22 -15.07
N PRO A 1004 30.52 21.48 -14.74
CA PRO A 1004 31.76 21.46 -15.54
C PRO A 1004 31.58 20.85 -16.94
N TRP A 1005 30.45 20.18 -17.19
CA TRP A 1005 30.18 19.40 -18.39
C TRP A 1005 28.99 19.93 -19.20
N PRO A 1006 29.06 21.15 -19.78
CA PRO A 1006 28.19 21.52 -20.91
C PRO A 1006 28.34 20.50 -22.04
N ARG A 1007 27.25 20.16 -22.74
CA ARG A 1007 27.21 19.08 -23.74
C ARG A 1007 28.33 19.15 -24.79
N ALA A 1008 28.64 20.34 -25.30
CA ALA A 1008 29.73 20.52 -26.27
C ALA A 1008 31.12 20.22 -25.68
N VAL A 1009 31.37 20.59 -24.42
CA VAL A 1009 32.61 20.27 -23.68
C VAL A 1009 32.69 18.77 -23.44
N ALA A 1010 31.59 18.15 -23.00
CA ALA A 1010 31.51 16.71 -22.73
C ALA A 1010 31.79 15.85 -23.99
N ARG A 1011 31.17 16.19 -25.12
CA ARG A 1011 31.38 15.50 -26.41
C ARG A 1011 32.81 15.70 -26.94
N LYS A 1012 33.36 16.92 -26.84
CA LYS A 1012 34.75 17.21 -27.18
C LYS A 1012 35.74 16.39 -26.34
N GLN A 1013 35.52 16.31 -25.02
CA GLN A 1013 36.36 15.56 -24.10
C GLN A 1013 36.35 14.04 -24.35
N LEU A 1014 35.22 13.48 -24.82
CA LEU A 1014 35.07 12.06 -25.16
C LEU A 1014 35.35 11.73 -26.63
N ALA A 1015 35.84 12.70 -27.41
CA ALA A 1015 36.09 12.59 -28.85
C ALA A 1015 34.88 12.04 -29.63
N VAL A 1016 33.72 12.66 -29.42
CA VAL A 1016 32.44 12.36 -30.07
C VAL A 1016 32.18 13.42 -31.14
N ALA A 1017 31.79 13.01 -32.36
CA ALA A 1017 31.44 13.93 -33.44
C ALA A 1017 30.04 14.56 -33.23
N ASP A 1018 29.73 15.68 -33.89
CA ASP A 1018 28.42 16.33 -33.72
C ASP A 1018 27.24 15.54 -34.32
N ASP A 1019 27.51 14.68 -35.31
CA ASP A 1019 26.51 13.82 -35.99
C ASP A 1019 26.36 12.42 -35.37
N ASP A 1020 27.25 12.05 -34.43
CA ASP A 1020 27.18 10.82 -33.65
C ASP A 1020 25.94 10.80 -32.74
N ILE A 1021 25.31 9.64 -32.61
CA ILE A 1021 24.32 9.34 -31.57
C ILE A 1021 25.01 8.47 -30.52
N VAL A 1022 25.19 9.02 -29.31
CA VAL A 1022 25.86 8.37 -28.20
C VAL A 1022 24.89 7.50 -27.39
N ILE A 1023 25.11 6.20 -27.43
CA ILE A 1023 24.44 5.21 -26.59
C ILE A 1023 25.27 5.03 -25.32
N LEU A 1024 24.71 5.34 -24.16
CA LEU A 1024 25.35 5.19 -22.85
C LEU A 1024 24.74 4.03 -22.06
N LEU A 1025 25.59 3.16 -21.54
CA LEU A 1025 25.25 2.20 -20.49
C LEU A 1025 26.18 2.48 -19.30
N LEU A 1026 25.64 2.97 -18.19
CA LEU A 1026 26.42 3.32 -16.99
C LEU A 1026 26.00 2.47 -15.78
N GLY A 1027 27.00 1.99 -15.04
CA GLY A 1027 26.81 1.27 -13.77
C GLY A 1027 27.73 0.07 -13.64
N THR A 1028 27.80 -0.51 -12.42
CA THR A 1028 28.69 -1.63 -12.10
C THR A 1028 28.58 -2.78 -13.10
N VAL A 1029 29.71 -3.16 -13.70
CA VAL A 1029 29.75 -4.24 -14.70
C VAL A 1029 29.76 -5.62 -14.04
N CYS A 1030 28.65 -6.35 -14.17
CA CYS A 1030 28.51 -7.73 -13.69
C CYS A 1030 27.38 -8.48 -14.40
N GLU A 1031 27.36 -9.81 -14.30
CA GLU A 1031 26.42 -10.66 -15.06
C GLU A 1031 24.94 -10.36 -14.81
N ARG A 1032 24.56 -9.96 -13.58
CA ARG A 1032 23.19 -9.53 -13.23
C ARG A 1032 22.74 -8.26 -13.97
N LYS A 1033 23.69 -7.38 -14.31
CA LYS A 1033 23.45 -6.10 -14.99
C LYS A 1033 23.43 -6.23 -16.52
N GLY A 1034 23.76 -7.41 -17.06
CA GLY A 1034 23.39 -7.82 -18.41
C GLY A 1034 24.06 -7.07 -19.57
N GLN A 1035 25.18 -6.36 -19.37
CA GLN A 1035 25.82 -5.52 -20.40
C GLN A 1035 26.12 -6.24 -21.74
N LEU A 1036 26.25 -7.57 -21.71
CA LEU A 1036 26.35 -8.41 -22.92
C LEU A 1036 25.15 -8.26 -23.88
N ASP A 1037 23.95 -7.95 -23.38
CA ASP A 1037 22.74 -7.76 -24.19
C ASP A 1037 22.93 -6.60 -25.19
N LEU A 1038 23.46 -5.46 -24.73
CA LEU A 1038 23.73 -4.30 -25.58
C LEU A 1038 24.80 -4.59 -26.63
N LEU A 1039 25.90 -5.26 -26.26
CA LEU A 1039 26.93 -5.63 -27.23
C LEU A 1039 26.40 -6.62 -28.29
N GLN A 1040 25.50 -7.52 -27.90
CA GLN A 1040 24.83 -8.44 -28.83
C GLN A 1040 23.77 -7.74 -29.70
N ALA A 1041 23.14 -6.68 -29.21
CA ALA A 1041 22.24 -5.84 -30.01
C ALA A 1041 23.04 -5.02 -31.04
N LEU A 1042 24.16 -4.42 -30.63
CA LEU A 1042 25.08 -3.69 -31.52
C LEU A 1042 25.69 -4.60 -32.59
N ALA A 1043 25.94 -5.88 -32.30
CA ALA A 1043 26.35 -6.87 -33.29
C ALA A 1043 25.27 -7.18 -34.36
N ARG A 1044 24.00 -6.84 -34.09
CA ARG A 1044 22.84 -7.00 -34.99
C ARG A 1044 22.41 -5.68 -35.65
N LEU A 1045 23.08 -4.57 -35.35
CA LEU A 1045 22.67 -3.23 -35.81
C LEU A 1045 22.79 -3.12 -37.34
N PRO A 1046 21.80 -2.57 -38.07
CA PRO A 1046 21.90 -2.35 -39.50
C PRO A 1046 23.09 -1.46 -39.90
N ALA A 1047 23.74 -1.78 -41.03
CA ALA A 1047 24.99 -1.14 -41.46
C ALA A 1047 24.89 0.39 -41.61
N GLN A 1048 23.72 0.91 -41.98
CA GLN A 1048 23.44 2.35 -42.12
C GLN A 1048 23.71 3.17 -40.85
N HIS A 1049 23.65 2.55 -39.66
CA HIS A 1049 23.91 3.23 -38.39
C HIS A 1049 25.37 3.12 -37.92
N HIS A 1050 26.19 2.22 -38.50
CA HIS A 1050 27.55 1.95 -37.99
C HIS A 1050 28.46 3.17 -38.03
N GLY A 1051 28.26 4.05 -39.01
CA GLY A 1051 29.01 5.31 -39.16
C GLY A 1051 28.57 6.43 -38.21
N ARG A 1052 27.40 6.32 -37.56
CA ARG A 1052 26.78 7.37 -36.73
C ARG A 1052 26.53 6.98 -35.28
N VAL A 1053 26.88 5.76 -34.86
CA VAL A 1053 26.72 5.32 -33.46
C VAL A 1053 28.06 5.38 -32.73
N ARG A 1054 28.03 5.87 -31.50
CA ARG A 1054 29.10 5.78 -30.50
C ARG A 1054 28.51 5.07 -29.27
N CYS A 1055 29.18 4.06 -28.72
CA CYS A 1055 28.68 3.35 -27.54
C CYS A 1055 29.70 3.40 -26.41
N LEU A 1056 29.25 3.79 -25.22
CA LEU A 1056 30.07 3.91 -24.01
C LEU A 1056 29.49 3.02 -22.92
N VAL A 1057 30.23 2.00 -22.51
CA VAL A 1057 29.87 1.11 -21.39
C VAL A 1057 30.77 1.48 -20.21
N VAL A 1058 30.21 2.13 -19.19
CA VAL A 1058 30.95 2.82 -18.13
C VAL A 1058 30.74 2.15 -16.78
N GLY A 1059 31.83 1.80 -16.10
CA GLY A 1059 31.80 1.08 -14.82
C GLY A 1059 32.50 -0.28 -14.85
N ASP A 1060 33.42 -0.51 -15.81
CA ASP A 1060 34.11 -1.79 -15.94
C ASP A 1060 35.14 -2.03 -14.80
N ARG A 1061 35.21 -3.29 -14.36
CA ARG A 1061 36.14 -3.78 -13.32
C ARG A 1061 36.80 -5.07 -13.83
N PRO A 1062 38.14 -5.19 -13.85
CA PRO A 1062 38.84 -6.34 -14.42
C PRO A 1062 38.39 -7.70 -13.83
N GLY A 1063 37.95 -8.61 -14.70
CA GLY A 1063 37.51 -9.96 -14.32
C GLY A 1063 36.82 -10.71 -15.47
N PRO A 1064 36.32 -11.94 -15.21
CA PRO A 1064 35.80 -12.82 -16.28
C PRO A 1064 34.64 -12.25 -17.10
N TYR A 1065 33.83 -11.33 -16.52
CA TYR A 1065 32.75 -10.67 -17.24
C TYR A 1065 33.25 -9.52 -18.14
N SER A 1066 34.22 -8.72 -17.65
CA SER A 1066 34.97 -7.75 -18.46
C SER A 1066 35.65 -8.43 -19.66
N GLU A 1067 36.32 -9.57 -19.43
CA GLU A 1067 36.91 -10.42 -20.49
C GLU A 1067 35.85 -10.87 -21.53
N ALA A 1068 34.64 -11.22 -21.08
CA ALA A 1068 33.54 -11.61 -21.97
C ALA A 1068 32.98 -10.42 -22.76
N LEU A 1069 32.87 -9.23 -22.18
CA LEU A 1069 32.48 -8.01 -22.88
C LEU A 1069 33.51 -7.64 -23.95
N ALA A 1070 34.80 -7.64 -23.61
CA ALA A 1070 35.89 -7.36 -24.54
C ALA A 1070 35.90 -8.35 -25.72
N GLN A 1071 35.60 -9.63 -25.48
CA GLN A 1071 35.43 -10.64 -26.53
C GLN A 1071 34.22 -10.38 -27.45
N GLN A 1072 33.12 -9.78 -26.95
CA GLN A 1072 32.01 -9.37 -27.82
C GLN A 1072 32.34 -8.08 -28.60
N VAL A 1073 33.02 -7.09 -27.98
CA VAL A 1073 33.51 -5.89 -28.71
C VAL A 1073 34.41 -6.30 -29.88
N ALA A 1074 35.32 -7.26 -29.67
CA ALA A 1074 36.17 -7.81 -30.74
C ALA A 1074 35.38 -8.47 -31.89
N ARG A 1075 34.15 -8.95 -31.64
CA ARG A 1075 33.25 -9.58 -32.63
C ARG A 1075 32.34 -8.58 -33.35
N LEU A 1076 32.28 -7.32 -32.92
CA LEU A 1076 31.47 -6.30 -33.58
C LEU A 1076 31.92 -6.07 -35.04
N PRO A 1077 31.02 -5.60 -35.92
CA PRO A 1077 31.35 -5.16 -37.28
C PRO A 1077 32.52 -4.18 -37.30
N ALA A 1078 33.39 -4.29 -38.31
CA ALA A 1078 34.66 -3.55 -38.35
C ALA A 1078 34.50 -2.02 -38.27
N ALA A 1079 33.44 -1.46 -38.87
CA ALA A 1079 33.12 -0.04 -38.81
C ALA A 1079 32.65 0.42 -37.41
N LEU A 1080 31.94 -0.44 -36.67
CA LEU A 1080 31.37 -0.13 -35.36
C LEU A 1080 32.36 -0.39 -34.21
N ARG A 1081 33.28 -1.35 -34.37
CA ARG A 1081 34.27 -1.74 -33.34
C ARG A 1081 35.09 -0.57 -32.75
N PRO A 1082 35.69 0.37 -33.52
CA PRO A 1082 36.42 1.52 -32.95
C PRO A 1082 35.49 2.59 -32.34
N ARG A 1083 34.17 2.42 -32.45
CA ARG A 1083 33.14 3.32 -31.94
C ARG A 1083 32.49 2.81 -30.64
N VAL A 1084 32.91 1.66 -30.12
CA VAL A 1084 32.47 1.11 -28.83
C VAL A 1084 33.62 1.09 -27.82
N ALA A 1085 33.42 1.71 -26.66
CA ALA A 1085 34.39 1.75 -25.57
C ALA A 1085 33.88 1.05 -24.31
N LEU A 1086 34.72 0.21 -23.71
CA LEU A 1086 34.58 -0.24 -22.33
C LEU A 1086 35.40 0.73 -21.47
N VAL A 1087 34.74 1.43 -20.54
CA VAL A 1087 35.34 2.48 -19.71
C VAL A 1087 35.39 1.98 -18.26
N PRO A 1088 36.56 2.05 -17.60
CA PRO A 1088 36.69 1.69 -16.19
C PRO A 1088 35.73 2.43 -15.27
N GLU A 1089 35.55 1.91 -14.05
CA GLU A 1089 34.92 2.63 -12.96
C GLU A 1089 35.55 4.03 -12.75
N THR A 1090 34.70 5.05 -12.64
CA THR A 1090 35.09 6.47 -12.59
C THR A 1090 34.12 7.27 -11.71
N HIS A 1091 34.60 8.41 -11.21
CA HIS A 1091 33.78 9.39 -10.48
C HIS A 1091 33.03 10.35 -11.40
N ASP A 1092 33.57 10.62 -12.60
CA ASP A 1092 33.06 11.65 -13.52
C ASP A 1092 31.85 11.17 -14.34
N THR A 1093 30.83 10.59 -13.69
CA THR A 1093 29.66 10.00 -14.38
C THR A 1093 28.90 11.02 -15.22
N ALA A 1094 28.77 12.26 -14.73
CA ALA A 1094 28.10 13.36 -15.41
C ALA A 1094 28.70 13.69 -16.79
N LEU A 1095 30.02 13.55 -16.98
CA LEU A 1095 30.68 13.71 -18.30
C LEU A 1095 30.03 12.81 -19.36
N TYR A 1096 29.76 11.56 -19.00
CA TYR A 1096 29.20 10.56 -19.92
C TYR A 1096 27.73 10.83 -20.20
N TYR A 1097 26.93 11.12 -19.17
CA TYR A 1097 25.52 11.46 -19.34
C TYR A 1097 25.33 12.73 -20.19
N ARG A 1098 26.15 13.76 -19.99
CA ARG A 1098 26.03 15.04 -20.71
C ARG A 1098 26.44 14.95 -22.19
N ALA A 1099 27.25 13.95 -22.54
CA ALA A 1099 27.57 13.64 -23.94
C ALA A 1099 26.53 12.72 -24.62
N ALA A 1100 25.73 11.97 -23.85
CA ALA A 1100 24.82 10.93 -24.32
C ALA A 1100 23.64 11.45 -25.18
N ASP A 1101 23.02 10.53 -25.93
CA ASP A 1101 21.80 10.76 -26.73
C ASP A 1101 20.70 9.73 -26.43
N VAL A 1102 21.08 8.53 -25.99
CA VAL A 1102 20.19 7.47 -25.51
C VAL A 1102 20.84 6.79 -24.31
N PHE A 1103 20.08 6.58 -23.24
CA PHE A 1103 20.53 5.76 -22.11
C PHE A 1103 19.98 4.33 -22.21
N VAL A 1104 20.79 3.34 -21.82
CA VAL A 1104 20.41 1.93 -21.84
C VAL A 1104 20.67 1.28 -20.48
N CYS A 1105 19.68 0.58 -19.94
CA CYS A 1105 19.83 -0.27 -18.75
C CYS A 1105 19.47 -1.72 -19.08
N THR A 1106 20.47 -2.60 -19.08
CA THR A 1106 20.33 -4.02 -19.48
C THR A 1106 20.09 -4.98 -18.29
N SER A 1107 19.64 -4.46 -17.15
CA SER A 1107 19.60 -5.23 -15.90
C SER A 1107 18.62 -6.40 -15.96
N ARG A 1108 19.00 -7.57 -15.46
CA ARG A 1108 18.14 -8.78 -15.49
C ARG A 1108 17.37 -9.00 -14.19
N ILE A 1109 17.90 -8.49 -13.09
CA ILE A 1109 17.31 -8.40 -11.75
C ILE A 1109 17.82 -7.07 -11.18
N GLU A 1110 16.95 -6.21 -10.64
CA GLU A 1110 17.36 -4.94 -10.04
C GLU A 1110 16.25 -4.29 -9.21
N SER A 1111 16.51 -3.95 -7.95
CA SER A 1111 15.50 -3.37 -7.06
C SER A 1111 15.02 -1.99 -7.54
N TYR A 1112 15.89 -0.97 -7.57
CA TYR A 1112 15.53 0.39 -8.00
C TYR A 1112 16.79 1.14 -8.48
N PRO A 1113 17.16 1.05 -9.77
CA PRO A 1113 18.48 1.51 -10.24
C PRO A 1113 18.57 3.03 -10.34
N ARG A 1114 19.35 3.65 -9.43
CA ARG A 1114 19.64 5.09 -9.45
C ARG A 1114 20.08 5.64 -10.81
N VAL A 1115 20.85 4.86 -11.59
CA VAL A 1115 21.30 5.25 -12.93
C VAL A 1115 20.18 5.56 -13.93
N ILE A 1116 18.94 5.08 -13.67
CA ILE A 1116 17.73 5.46 -14.42
C ILE A 1116 17.24 6.85 -13.99
N LEU A 1117 17.16 7.14 -12.69
CA LEU A 1117 16.86 8.50 -12.17
C LEU A 1117 17.87 9.53 -12.69
N GLU A 1118 19.16 9.18 -12.64
CA GLU A 1118 20.29 9.97 -13.11
C GLU A 1118 20.19 10.24 -14.63
N ALA A 1119 19.78 9.24 -15.43
CA ALA A 1119 19.51 9.42 -16.86
C ALA A 1119 18.30 10.34 -17.13
N MET A 1120 17.23 10.22 -16.33
CA MET A 1120 16.06 11.09 -16.44
C MET A 1120 16.38 12.55 -16.07
N ALA A 1121 17.21 12.76 -15.04
CA ALA A 1121 17.68 14.08 -14.60
C ALA A 1121 18.51 14.81 -15.68
N HIS A 1122 19.16 14.06 -16.56
CA HIS A 1122 19.86 14.59 -17.73
C HIS A 1122 18.99 14.71 -18.99
N GLY A 1123 17.69 14.42 -18.90
CA GLY A 1123 16.75 14.50 -20.03
C GLY A 1123 17.01 13.46 -21.11
N LEU A 1124 17.54 12.28 -20.76
CA LEU A 1124 17.82 11.23 -21.74
C LEU A 1124 16.58 10.35 -22.00
N PRO A 1125 16.38 9.89 -23.25
CA PRO A 1125 15.41 8.84 -23.57
C PRO A 1125 16.02 7.47 -23.19
N ILE A 1126 15.20 6.58 -22.64
CA ILE A 1126 15.68 5.35 -22.00
C ILE A 1126 15.28 4.10 -22.79
N VAL A 1127 16.18 3.13 -22.92
CA VAL A 1127 15.85 1.76 -23.34
C VAL A 1127 16.21 0.80 -22.21
N THR A 1128 15.25 0.03 -21.71
CA THR A 1128 15.47 -0.77 -20.50
C THR A 1128 14.68 -2.08 -20.48
N THR A 1129 15.06 -2.97 -19.59
CA THR A 1129 14.27 -4.14 -19.21
C THR A 1129 13.14 -3.78 -18.24
N PRO A 1130 11.93 -4.37 -18.35
CA PRO A 1130 10.82 -4.15 -17.43
C PRO A 1130 10.90 -5.11 -16.21
N VAL A 1131 12.03 -5.12 -15.48
CA VAL A 1131 12.25 -6.05 -14.36
C VAL A 1131 12.16 -5.34 -13.01
N PHE A 1132 11.59 -6.04 -12.01
CA PHE A 1132 11.46 -5.59 -10.62
C PHE A 1132 10.97 -4.13 -10.52
N GLY A 1133 11.72 -3.21 -9.90
CA GLY A 1133 11.31 -1.82 -9.71
C GLY A 1133 11.74 -0.85 -10.82
N ILE A 1134 12.07 -1.34 -12.03
CA ILE A 1134 12.30 -0.47 -13.19
C ILE A 1134 10.97 0.10 -13.74
N PRO A 1135 9.89 -0.67 -13.91
CA PRO A 1135 8.56 -0.13 -14.24
C PRO A 1135 7.98 0.85 -13.20
N GLU A 1136 8.51 0.85 -11.97
CA GLU A 1136 8.15 1.82 -10.92
C GLU A 1136 8.81 3.20 -11.14
N GLN A 1137 9.77 3.31 -12.08
CA GLN A 1137 10.45 4.56 -12.41
C GLN A 1137 10.03 5.14 -13.76
N VAL A 1138 9.97 4.31 -14.81
CA VAL A 1138 9.78 4.78 -16.20
C VAL A 1138 8.48 4.28 -16.82
N ARG A 1139 7.94 5.05 -17.77
CA ARG A 1139 6.69 4.72 -18.48
C ARG A 1139 6.97 4.42 -19.96
N GLU A 1140 6.47 3.28 -20.41
CA GLU A 1140 6.61 2.79 -21.79
C GLU A 1140 5.94 3.74 -22.80
N GLU A 1141 6.60 3.97 -23.94
CA GLU A 1141 6.22 4.95 -24.98
C GLU A 1141 6.15 6.43 -24.52
N VAL A 1142 6.27 6.72 -23.23
CA VAL A 1142 6.26 8.07 -22.63
C VAL A 1142 7.67 8.62 -22.49
N ASN A 1143 8.57 7.91 -21.78
CA ASN A 1143 9.99 8.29 -21.66
C ASN A 1143 10.97 7.11 -21.81
N ALA A 1144 10.48 5.87 -21.75
CA ALA A 1144 11.27 4.67 -22.00
C ALA A 1144 10.68 3.80 -23.13
N LEU A 1145 11.52 2.90 -23.64
CA LEU A 1145 11.15 1.75 -24.46
C LEU A 1145 11.64 0.44 -23.81
N PHE A 1146 10.76 -0.54 -23.70
CA PHE A 1146 11.05 -1.80 -23.02
C PHE A 1146 11.57 -2.89 -23.97
N TYR A 1147 12.41 -3.77 -23.44
CA TYR A 1147 12.81 -5.00 -24.11
C TYR A 1147 12.91 -6.18 -23.14
N SER A 1148 12.65 -7.39 -23.64
CA SER A 1148 12.71 -8.62 -22.84
C SER A 1148 14.15 -8.93 -22.40
N PRO A 1149 14.46 -9.19 -21.12
CA PRO A 1149 15.82 -9.48 -20.66
C PRO A 1149 16.52 -10.58 -21.47
N GLY A 1150 17.76 -10.34 -21.91
CA GLY A 1150 18.50 -11.26 -22.79
C GLY A 1150 18.10 -11.19 -24.28
N ASN A 1151 17.00 -10.52 -24.64
CA ASN A 1151 16.54 -10.40 -26.03
C ASN A 1151 17.27 -9.28 -26.80
N ALA A 1152 18.51 -9.56 -27.17
CA ALA A 1152 19.33 -8.67 -28.00
C ALA A 1152 18.72 -8.34 -29.38
N ALA A 1153 17.72 -9.08 -29.87
CA ALA A 1153 17.00 -8.73 -31.10
C ALA A 1153 16.01 -7.59 -30.86
N GLU A 1154 15.24 -7.66 -29.78
CA GLU A 1154 14.29 -6.62 -29.40
C GLU A 1154 15.02 -5.33 -28.97
N LEU A 1155 16.09 -5.44 -28.17
CA LEU A 1155 16.94 -4.28 -27.84
C LEU A 1155 17.48 -3.59 -29.10
N CYS A 1156 17.91 -4.36 -30.10
CA CYS A 1156 18.33 -3.79 -31.39
C CYS A 1156 17.16 -3.05 -32.09
N ALA A 1157 15.95 -3.60 -32.09
CA ALA A 1157 14.78 -2.96 -32.68
C ALA A 1157 14.38 -1.65 -31.96
N ARG A 1158 14.38 -1.62 -30.62
CA ARG A 1158 14.13 -0.37 -29.86
C ARG A 1158 15.21 0.68 -30.14
N LEU A 1159 16.48 0.28 -30.22
CA LEU A 1159 17.58 1.17 -30.58
C LEU A 1159 17.47 1.70 -32.02
N CYS A 1160 17.15 0.87 -33.01
CA CYS A 1160 16.94 1.33 -34.39
C CYS A 1160 15.83 2.39 -34.46
N ARG A 1161 14.69 2.14 -33.81
CA ARG A 1161 13.59 3.09 -33.76
C ARG A 1161 14.01 4.45 -33.18
N LEU A 1162 14.85 4.49 -32.14
CA LEU A 1162 15.39 5.75 -31.60
C LEU A 1162 16.53 6.36 -32.43
N LEU A 1163 17.19 5.60 -33.31
CA LEU A 1163 18.20 6.11 -34.24
C LEU A 1163 17.54 6.75 -35.47
N ASP A 1164 16.50 6.12 -36.00
CA ASP A 1164 15.71 6.56 -37.15
C ASP A 1164 14.77 7.73 -36.80
N ASP A 1165 13.99 7.61 -35.72
CA ASP A 1165 12.99 8.60 -35.32
C ASP A 1165 13.57 9.63 -34.33
N ALA A 1166 13.97 10.78 -34.88
CA ALA A 1166 14.48 11.91 -34.10
C ALA A 1166 13.39 12.64 -33.29
N ASP A 1167 12.12 12.54 -33.65
CA ASP A 1167 11.02 13.20 -32.96
C ASP A 1167 10.53 12.38 -31.78
N LEU A 1168 10.43 11.05 -31.93
CA LEU A 1168 10.33 10.14 -30.79
C LEU A 1168 11.48 10.33 -29.82
N ARG A 1169 12.74 10.34 -30.31
CA ARG A 1169 13.91 10.51 -29.44
C ARG A 1169 13.84 11.83 -28.66
N ARG A 1170 13.43 12.93 -29.29
CA ARG A 1170 13.20 14.23 -28.62
C ARG A 1170 12.01 14.20 -27.65
N ARG A 1171 10.91 13.53 -28.00
CA ARG A 1171 9.70 13.42 -27.16
C ARG A 1171 9.96 12.64 -25.87
N LEU A 1172 10.59 11.46 -25.97
CA LEU A 1172 10.95 10.66 -24.79
C LEU A 1172 11.97 11.39 -23.91
N ALA A 1173 12.94 12.07 -24.51
CA ALA A 1173 13.93 12.91 -23.81
C ALA A 1173 13.27 14.04 -23.01
N ALA A 1174 12.33 14.77 -23.62
CA ALA A 1174 11.60 15.86 -22.97
C ALA A 1174 10.64 15.39 -21.88
N ALA A 1175 10.10 14.17 -21.96
CA ALA A 1175 9.24 13.59 -20.94
C ALA A 1175 10.00 13.10 -19.70
N SER A 1176 11.27 12.70 -19.84
CA SER A 1176 12.08 12.13 -18.74
C SER A 1176 12.14 13.00 -17.48
N PRO A 1177 12.37 14.33 -17.54
CA PRO A 1177 12.39 15.19 -16.35
C PRO A 1177 11.04 15.28 -15.63
N GLU A 1178 9.91 15.32 -16.36
CA GLU A 1178 8.58 15.31 -15.73
C GLU A 1178 8.28 13.93 -15.12
N VAL A 1179 8.67 12.83 -15.78
CA VAL A 1179 8.54 11.47 -15.23
C VAL A 1179 9.41 11.28 -13.98
N LEU A 1180 10.57 11.95 -13.87
CA LEU A 1180 11.37 12.00 -12.64
C LEU A 1180 10.70 12.85 -11.55
N ALA A 1181 10.06 13.97 -11.89
CA ALA A 1181 9.28 14.78 -10.95
C ALA A 1181 8.03 14.07 -10.39
N LEU A 1182 7.68 12.89 -10.93
CA LEU A 1182 6.66 11.98 -10.40
C LEU A 1182 7.24 10.87 -9.51
N ARG A 1183 8.52 10.92 -9.14
CA ARG A 1183 9.18 9.97 -8.24
C ARG A 1183 9.51 10.64 -6.92
N THR A 1184 9.81 9.82 -5.93
CA THR A 1184 10.33 10.28 -4.64
C THR A 1184 11.63 11.04 -4.85
N ASP A 1185 11.71 12.30 -4.43
CA ASP A 1185 12.94 13.09 -4.42
C ASP A 1185 13.82 12.79 -3.18
N PHE A 1186 15.00 13.39 -3.10
CA PHE A 1186 15.92 13.13 -1.99
C PHE A 1186 15.45 13.64 -0.62
N GLU A 1187 14.77 14.79 -0.56
CA GLU A 1187 14.28 15.37 0.69
C GLU A 1187 12.94 14.75 1.11
N GLU A 1188 12.08 14.33 0.16
CA GLU A 1188 10.95 13.43 0.42
C GLU A 1188 11.43 12.09 0.99
N MET A 1189 12.44 11.46 0.38
CA MET A 1189 13.06 10.23 0.91
C MET A 1189 13.63 10.46 2.31
N ALA A 1190 14.37 11.56 2.52
CA ALA A 1190 14.96 11.89 3.82
C ALA A 1190 13.89 12.23 4.88
N ASN A 1191 12.75 12.82 4.50
CA ASN A 1191 11.59 13.02 5.37
C ASN A 1191 11.00 11.67 5.82
N ALA A 1192 10.73 10.76 4.88
CA ALA A 1192 10.14 9.45 5.18
C ALA A 1192 11.04 8.60 6.08
N TYR A 1193 12.36 8.59 5.85
CA TYR A 1193 13.29 7.96 6.79
C TYR A 1193 13.39 8.72 8.13
N ALA A 1194 13.33 10.05 8.15
CA ALA A 1194 13.36 10.81 9.41
C ALA A 1194 12.15 10.49 10.30
N GLU A 1195 10.96 10.34 9.70
CA GLU A 1195 9.77 9.82 10.38
C GLU A 1195 10.03 8.42 10.95
N VAL A 1196 10.39 7.44 10.11
CA VAL A 1196 10.61 6.05 10.54
C VAL A 1196 11.69 5.93 11.63
N PHE A 1197 12.74 6.75 11.61
CA PHE A 1197 13.77 6.78 12.66
C PHE A 1197 13.25 7.39 13.98
N ARG A 1198 12.46 8.47 13.93
CA ARG A 1198 11.80 9.04 15.12
C ARG A 1198 10.83 8.03 15.73
N GLU A 1199 9.89 7.51 14.93
CA GLU A 1199 8.92 6.49 15.38
C GLU A 1199 9.63 5.28 16.01
N ALA A 1200 10.63 4.71 15.34
CA ALA A 1200 11.40 3.56 15.84
C ALA A 1200 12.07 3.84 17.19
N SER A 1201 12.63 5.05 17.37
CA SER A 1201 13.33 5.43 18.61
C SER A 1201 12.43 5.47 19.85
N LEU A 1202 11.12 5.65 19.65
CA LEU A 1202 10.09 5.64 20.69
C LEU A 1202 9.59 4.22 21.03
N THR A 1203 9.90 3.21 20.20
CA THR A 1203 9.48 1.81 20.41
C THR A 1203 10.44 1.03 21.30
N ARG A 1204 9.94 -0.02 21.95
CA ARG A 1204 10.73 -0.96 22.75
C ARG A 1204 10.44 -2.42 22.33
N PRO A 1205 11.44 -3.21 21.91
CA PRO A 1205 11.21 -4.61 21.59
C PRO A 1205 10.78 -5.41 22.84
N PRO A 1206 9.79 -6.33 22.74
CA PRO A 1206 9.37 -7.15 23.87
C PRO A 1206 10.54 -8.02 24.36
N ARG A 1207 10.76 -8.11 25.68
CA ARG A 1207 11.95 -8.80 26.23
C ARG A 1207 12.02 -10.27 25.80
N SER A 1208 13.23 -10.79 25.63
CA SER A 1208 13.52 -12.09 25.00
C SER A 1208 12.93 -13.33 25.69
N SER A 1209 12.34 -13.19 26.88
CA SER A 1209 11.66 -14.26 27.63
C SER A 1209 10.18 -14.45 27.29
N GLN A 1210 9.58 -13.56 26.49
CA GLN A 1210 8.22 -13.74 25.97
C GLN A 1210 8.27 -14.07 24.48
N PRO A 1211 7.96 -15.31 24.06
CA PRO A 1211 7.59 -15.57 22.67
C PRO A 1211 6.27 -14.86 22.35
N PHE A 1212 6.07 -14.48 21.08
CA PHE A 1212 4.75 -14.14 20.54
C PHE A 1212 3.88 -15.40 20.39
N THR A 1213 3.54 -16.04 21.52
CA THR A 1213 2.40 -16.97 21.57
C THR A 1213 1.13 -16.16 21.41
N ARG A 1214 0.23 -16.59 20.50
CA ARG A 1214 -1.17 -16.14 20.51
C ARG A 1214 -1.72 -16.26 21.94
N ARG A 1215 -2.45 -15.24 22.38
CA ARG A 1215 -3.34 -15.28 23.53
C ARG A 1215 -4.76 -15.09 23.02
#